data_AF-A0AAV8UI80-F1
#
_entry.id   AF-A0AAV8UI80-F1
#
_cell.length_a   1.000
_cell.length_b   1.000
_cell.length_c   1.000
_cell.angle_alpha   90.00
_cell.angle_beta   90.00
_cell.angle_gamma   90.00
#
_symmetry.space_group_name_H-M   'P 1'
#
loop_
_entity.id
_entity.type
_entity.pdbx_description
1 polymer ?
#
loop_
_entity_poly.entity_id
_entity_poly.type
_entity_poly.pdbx_seq_one_letter_code
_entity_poly.pdbx_strand_id
1 'polypeptide(L)'
;MITSLGLRRISPPSKVWSGGWRRGLSGLLPSREKETERISKDPDLDLSKIRNFSIIAHVDHGKSTLADQLMRFTNTVDARRLEDGQQILDDMDLERERGITIKMRSVRMNYMNRNENYQLNLIDTPGHVDFSYEVSRSLAAVEGALLVIDASQGVQAQTVANVDLAIENDLEIFTVLNKIDLPHAETDKVLKELEVVIGLDPKDAILISAKKGFGIDKVLEGVVDRIPHPTGSSREPLKALVFDSYYDVYKGVVVFVRLKGGRLRKGDKIQVMSSKSKYTVEEVGTFTPNMTKLDKGISSGEVGYVMCGAKQIGDIPVGDTITLSGEGGAAEPLPGYKKVKPMVFCGIFPIDGDDFKKLQTSVEKLKLNDASLDYQVDSSSALGMGFRCGFLGLLHMDIVIERLEREYDLSLLCTTPSVTYRVVQLDGSIEELSNPSLIPKDLREIQEPFVKVQVMLSPSKMGAVIDLFRSRRATLLNTSHLSGERAQLSFEMPLVEVITDLHDSLKSVSRGYASMDYQMSDYRPQALVKMNITVAETEVGPLSTVVPRSDAHRRGKELCGKLAELIPRHQFKISVQAKVGGKVVASDHINPFRKDVTSKCYGGDVTRKKKLLDKQKKGKKRMRQFGRVDVPNDVFRQIAKIKR
;
A
#
# COMPACT_ATOMS: atom_id res chain seq x y z
N MET A 1 -58.91 41.33 -3.78
CA MET A 1 -58.28 42.45 -3.06
C MET A 1 -56.88 42.64 -3.65
N ILE A 2 -56.78 43.40 -4.74
CA ILE A 2 -56.21 44.79 -4.79
C ILE A 2 -54.66 44.71 -4.71
N THR A 3 -53.98 44.52 -5.87
CA THR A 3 -53.15 45.50 -6.66
C THR A 3 -51.72 45.67 -6.14
N SER A 4 -50.65 46.02 -6.87
CA SER A 4 -50.16 46.02 -8.27
C SER A 4 -49.04 47.08 -8.33
N LEU A 5 -48.04 46.93 -9.20
CA LEU A 5 -47.10 47.97 -9.71
C LEU A 5 -46.10 48.57 -8.69
N GLY A 6 -44.86 48.97 -9.03
CA GLY A 6 -44.17 49.11 -10.30
C GLY A 6 -42.90 49.95 -10.09
N LEU A 7 -41.87 49.70 -10.91
CA LEU A 7 -40.62 50.46 -10.99
C LEU A 7 -40.82 51.96 -11.29
N ARG A 8 -39.86 52.83 -10.90
CA ARG A 8 -39.24 53.82 -11.83
C ARG A 8 -37.97 54.50 -11.32
N ARG A 9 -37.05 54.68 -12.28
CA ARG A 9 -35.80 55.46 -12.31
C ARG A 9 -36.03 56.97 -12.11
N ILE A 10 -35.02 57.68 -11.59
CA ILE A 10 -34.75 59.10 -11.90
C ILE A 10 -33.23 59.35 -11.99
N SER A 11 -32.81 60.05 -13.04
CA SER A 11 -31.46 60.50 -13.39
C SER A 11 -31.26 62.00 -13.00
N PRO A 12 -30.04 62.56 -13.05
CA PRO A 12 -29.63 63.74 -12.26
C PRO A 12 -29.77 65.07 -13.02
N PRO A 13 -29.56 66.23 -12.35
CA PRO A 13 -29.37 67.50 -13.03
C PRO A 13 -27.92 68.02 -12.97
N SER A 14 -27.71 69.00 -13.84
CA SER A 14 -26.48 69.53 -14.42
C SER A 14 -26.11 70.95 -13.94
N LYS A 15 -24.88 71.37 -14.31
CA LYS A 15 -24.34 72.73 -14.58
C LYS A 15 -23.61 73.48 -13.44
N VAL A 16 -22.31 73.81 -13.56
CA VAL A 16 -21.49 74.81 -14.34
C VAL A 16 -21.21 76.09 -13.50
N TRP A 17 -19.98 76.62 -13.65
CA TRP A 17 -19.34 77.89 -13.19
C TRP A 17 -18.41 77.74 -11.98
N SER A 18 -17.23 78.34 -11.85
CA SER A 18 -16.29 79.07 -12.74
C SER A 18 -15.13 79.59 -11.85
N GLY A 19 -13.89 79.61 -12.35
CA GLY A 19 -12.92 80.70 -12.04
C GLY A 19 -12.07 80.58 -10.77
N GLY A 20 -10.76 80.36 -10.96
CA GLY A 20 -9.78 80.06 -9.91
C GLY A 20 -9.34 81.20 -8.99
N TRP A 21 -8.62 80.81 -7.93
CA TRP A 21 -7.57 81.59 -7.27
C TRP A 21 -6.37 80.67 -6.97
N ARG A 22 -5.18 81.28 -7.04
CA ARG A 22 -3.85 80.66 -7.08
C ARG A 22 -3.33 80.18 -5.72
N ARG A 23 -2.37 79.25 -5.83
CA ARG A 23 -1.16 79.02 -5.00
C ARG A 23 -1.30 78.27 -3.67
N GLY A 24 -0.59 77.15 -3.63
CA GLY A 24 0.30 76.81 -2.52
C GLY A 24 -0.09 75.58 -1.73
N LEU A 25 0.38 74.41 -2.16
CA LEU A 25 0.97 73.36 -1.31
C LEU A 25 1.39 72.20 -2.22
N SER A 26 2.62 72.30 -2.68
CA SER A 26 3.42 71.20 -3.21
C SER A 26 3.79 70.25 -2.08
N GLY A 27 3.46 68.97 -2.21
CA GLY A 27 4.04 67.91 -1.40
C GLY A 27 3.05 66.82 -1.04
N LEU A 28 3.38 65.59 -1.47
CA LEU A 28 2.77 64.30 -1.12
C LEU A 28 1.46 63.96 -1.85
N LEU A 29 1.61 63.24 -2.97
CA LEU A 29 0.84 62.03 -3.34
C LEU A 29 1.45 61.49 -4.65
N PRO A 30 2.07 60.29 -4.69
CA PRO A 30 2.45 59.68 -5.94
C PRO A 30 1.21 59.19 -6.69
N SER A 31 1.14 59.58 -7.96
CA SER A 31 0.22 59.15 -9.01
C SER A 31 -0.08 57.64 -9.00
N ARG A 32 -1.35 57.29 -8.78
CA ARG A 32 -1.88 55.91 -8.68
C ARG A 32 -2.30 55.28 -10.01
N GLU A 33 -1.87 55.84 -11.14
CA GLU A 33 -2.35 55.46 -12.49
C GLU A 33 -1.24 54.99 -13.46
N LYS A 34 -0.02 54.72 -12.97
CA LYS A 34 1.07 54.15 -13.81
C LYS A 34 1.60 52.79 -13.34
N GLU A 35 1.00 52.21 -12.31
CA GLU A 35 1.40 50.91 -11.75
C GLU A 35 0.55 49.73 -12.24
N THR A 36 -0.60 49.99 -12.87
CA THR A 36 -1.51 48.96 -13.39
C THR A 36 -1.15 48.45 -14.79
N GLU A 37 -0.24 49.10 -15.52
CA GLU A 37 0.18 48.69 -16.87
C GLU A 37 1.59 48.06 -16.95
N ARG A 38 2.23 47.81 -15.79
CA ARG A 38 3.54 47.11 -15.71
C ARG A 38 3.46 45.71 -15.11
N ILE A 39 2.28 45.09 -15.05
CA ILE A 39 2.15 43.63 -14.88
C ILE A 39 2.32 43.00 -16.27
N SER A 40 3.54 43.09 -16.79
CA SER A 40 3.92 42.50 -18.07
C SER A 40 3.97 40.97 -17.94
N LYS A 41 3.05 40.30 -18.65
CA LYS A 41 3.23 38.99 -19.30
C LYS A 41 4.24 38.04 -18.63
N ASP A 42 3.85 37.45 -17.51
CA ASP A 42 4.42 36.14 -17.14
C ASP A 42 3.62 35.11 -17.96
N PRO A 43 4.23 34.28 -18.83
CA PRO A 43 3.52 33.26 -19.55
C PRO A 43 3.19 32.15 -18.55
N ASP A 44 2.10 32.31 -17.80
CA ASP A 44 1.43 31.16 -17.20
C ASP A 44 1.15 30.20 -18.36
N LEU A 45 1.59 28.95 -18.21
CA LEU A 45 1.20 27.91 -19.15
C LEU A 45 -0.33 27.91 -19.23
N ASP A 46 -0.85 27.95 -20.46
CA ASP A 46 -2.28 27.83 -20.67
C ASP A 46 -2.71 26.45 -20.13
N LEU A 47 -3.63 26.46 -19.15
CA LEU A 47 -4.18 25.26 -18.55
C LEU A 47 -4.71 24.31 -19.63
N SER A 48 -5.22 24.85 -20.74
CA SER A 48 -5.72 24.08 -21.89
C SER A 48 -4.67 23.14 -22.51
N LYS A 49 -3.37 23.41 -22.29
CA LYS A 49 -2.24 22.63 -22.80
C LYS A 49 -1.68 21.63 -21.78
N ILE A 50 -2.25 21.54 -20.59
CA ILE A 50 -1.82 20.57 -19.56
C ILE A 50 -2.77 19.36 -19.56
N ARG A 51 -2.21 18.16 -19.41
CA ARG A 51 -2.97 16.93 -19.13
C ARG A 51 -2.31 16.21 -17.96
N ASN A 52 -3.07 15.96 -16.90
CA ASN A 52 -2.62 15.13 -15.79
C ASN A 52 -3.35 13.80 -15.87
N PHE A 53 -2.61 12.70 -15.95
CA PHE A 53 -3.19 11.37 -16.03
C PHE A 53 -2.37 10.34 -15.29
N SER A 54 -3.03 9.24 -14.95
CA SER A 54 -2.41 8.07 -14.33
C SER A 54 -2.56 6.83 -15.21
N ILE A 55 -1.80 5.77 -14.95
CA ILE A 55 -1.97 4.48 -15.61
C ILE A 55 -2.47 3.46 -14.58
N ILE A 56 -3.68 2.94 -14.78
CA ILE A 56 -4.27 1.91 -13.93
C ILE A 56 -4.31 0.57 -14.68
N ALA A 57 -3.85 -0.50 -14.02
CA ALA A 57 -3.76 -1.82 -14.63
C ALA A 57 -3.75 -2.92 -13.56
N HIS A 58 -4.08 -4.15 -13.95
CA HIS A 58 -3.76 -5.33 -13.13
C HIS A 58 -2.24 -5.58 -13.17
N VAL A 59 -1.73 -6.31 -12.18
CA VAL A 59 -0.35 -6.80 -12.17
C VAL A 59 -0.02 -7.50 -13.50
N ASP A 60 1.18 -7.27 -14.01
CA ASP A 60 1.68 -7.78 -15.30
C ASP A 60 0.96 -7.33 -16.57
N HIS A 61 -0.04 -6.44 -16.54
CA HIS A 61 -0.68 -5.93 -17.77
C HIS A 61 0.21 -4.97 -18.60
N GLY A 62 1.41 -4.62 -18.09
CA GLY A 62 2.41 -3.84 -18.82
C GLY A 62 2.37 -2.33 -18.58
N LYS A 63 1.94 -1.91 -17.39
CA LYS A 63 1.91 -0.50 -16.93
C LYS A 63 3.27 0.18 -17.04
N SER A 64 4.32 -0.35 -16.39
CA SER A 64 5.67 0.25 -16.41
C SER A 64 6.22 0.30 -17.84
N THR A 65 6.06 -0.78 -18.61
CA THR A 65 6.50 -0.84 -20.01
C THR A 65 5.82 0.22 -20.88
N LEU A 66 4.52 0.49 -20.66
CA LEU A 66 3.81 1.55 -21.37
C LEU A 66 4.36 2.93 -20.96
N ALA A 67 4.55 3.17 -19.67
CA ALA A 67 5.11 4.42 -19.17
C ALA A 67 6.49 4.72 -19.77
N ASP A 68 7.36 3.71 -19.87
CA ASP A 68 8.67 3.82 -20.50
C ASP A 68 8.57 4.19 -22.00
N GLN A 69 7.63 3.58 -22.74
CA GLN A 69 7.40 3.93 -24.14
C GLN A 69 6.86 5.34 -24.31
N LEU A 70 5.96 5.80 -23.44
CA LEU A 70 5.46 7.18 -23.50
C LEU A 70 6.62 8.17 -23.37
N MET A 71 7.51 7.96 -22.38
CA MET A 71 8.70 8.79 -22.18
C MET A 71 9.67 8.75 -23.37
N ARG A 72 9.82 7.59 -24.03
CA ARG A 72 10.65 7.43 -25.23
C ARG A 72 10.08 8.24 -26.39
N PHE A 73 8.78 8.14 -26.65
CA PHE A 73 8.12 8.83 -27.76
C PHE A 73 8.08 10.36 -27.56
N THR A 74 8.03 10.83 -26.31
CA THR A 74 8.11 12.27 -25.99
C THR A 74 9.55 12.79 -25.88
N ASN A 75 10.57 12.00 -26.24
CA ASN A 75 12.00 12.34 -26.11
C ASN A 75 12.37 12.86 -24.70
N THR A 76 11.66 12.39 -23.67
CA THR A 76 11.92 12.81 -22.29
C THR A 76 13.15 12.10 -21.70
N VAL A 77 13.58 10.99 -22.32
CA VAL A 77 14.80 10.25 -21.96
C VAL A 77 15.65 10.01 -23.21
N ASP A 78 16.97 10.15 -23.09
CA ASP A 78 17.91 9.81 -24.15
C ASP A 78 17.81 8.33 -24.55
N ALA A 79 17.76 8.07 -25.86
CA ALA A 79 17.60 6.73 -26.44
C ALA A 79 18.63 5.70 -25.92
N ARG A 80 19.83 6.14 -25.52
CA ARG A 80 20.90 5.28 -25.00
C ARG A 80 20.61 4.67 -23.62
N ARG A 81 19.81 5.32 -22.77
CA ARG A 81 19.43 4.77 -21.45
C ARG A 81 18.40 3.64 -21.54
N LEU A 82 17.75 3.49 -22.70
CA LEU A 82 16.74 2.47 -22.97
C LEU A 82 17.30 1.19 -23.61
N GLU A 83 18.49 1.26 -24.22
CA GLU A 83 19.10 0.12 -24.93
C GLU A 83 19.54 -1.02 -23.99
N ASP A 84 19.67 -0.75 -22.68
CA ASP A 84 20.00 -1.75 -21.66
C ASP A 84 18.82 -2.65 -21.27
N GLY A 85 17.63 -2.46 -21.87
CA GLY A 85 16.44 -3.29 -21.60
C GLY A 85 15.86 -3.15 -20.19
N GLN A 86 16.33 -2.14 -19.43
CA GLN A 86 15.90 -1.85 -18.07
C GLN A 86 14.68 -0.92 -18.07
N GLN A 87 13.70 -1.22 -17.22
CA GLN A 87 12.57 -0.33 -16.95
C GLN A 87 13.09 0.93 -16.22
N ILE A 88 12.75 2.12 -16.72
CA ILE A 88 13.36 3.40 -16.27
C ILE A 88 12.68 3.90 -14.99
N LEU A 89 11.40 3.59 -14.83
CA LEU A 89 10.62 3.99 -13.66
C LEU A 89 10.79 3.03 -12.47
N ASP A 90 11.33 1.84 -12.69
CA ASP A 90 11.57 0.88 -11.62
C ASP A 90 13.06 1.00 -11.20
N ASP A 91 13.38 1.89 -10.26
CA ASP A 91 14.78 2.07 -9.80
C ASP A 91 15.18 1.02 -8.77
N MET A 92 14.23 0.46 -8.01
CA MET A 92 14.55 -0.52 -6.98
C MET A 92 14.78 -1.89 -7.62
N ASP A 93 15.83 -2.59 -7.19
CA ASP A 93 16.11 -3.95 -7.67
C ASP A 93 14.93 -4.90 -7.41
N LEU A 94 14.21 -4.69 -6.30
CA LEU A 94 12.97 -5.37 -5.94
C LEU A 94 11.83 -5.18 -6.95
N GLU A 95 11.64 -3.96 -7.47
CA GLU A 95 10.60 -3.66 -8.47
C GLU A 95 10.91 -4.42 -9.76
N ARG A 96 12.18 -4.42 -10.17
CA ARG A 96 12.66 -5.11 -11.39
C ARG A 96 12.56 -6.62 -11.28
N GLU A 97 12.95 -7.21 -10.16
CA GLU A 97 12.92 -8.66 -9.95
C GLU A 97 11.49 -9.20 -9.91
N ARG A 98 10.58 -8.46 -9.26
CA ARG A 98 9.19 -8.89 -9.10
C ARG A 98 8.27 -8.40 -10.22
N GLY A 99 8.74 -7.52 -11.11
CA GLY A 99 7.96 -6.97 -12.22
C GLY A 99 6.80 -6.09 -11.78
N ILE A 100 6.88 -5.47 -10.59
CA ILE A 100 5.82 -4.66 -10.00
C ILE A 100 6.32 -3.26 -9.68
N THR A 101 5.45 -2.27 -9.84
CA THR A 101 5.69 -0.92 -9.31
C THR A 101 5.30 -0.88 -7.84
N ILE A 102 6.27 -0.58 -7.00
CA ILE A 102 6.10 -0.49 -5.55
C ILE A 102 5.91 0.97 -5.15
N LYS A 103 6.65 1.90 -5.77
CA LYS A 103 6.52 3.33 -5.48
C LYS A 103 5.90 4.12 -6.63
N MET A 104 5.03 5.05 -6.24
CA MET A 104 4.48 6.05 -7.15
C MET A 104 5.59 6.92 -7.75
N ARG A 105 5.49 7.23 -9.05
CA ARG A 105 6.36 8.20 -9.71
C ARG A 105 5.57 9.23 -10.48
N SER A 106 6.07 10.46 -10.51
CA SER A 106 5.54 11.50 -11.38
C SER A 106 6.58 11.87 -12.42
N VAL A 107 6.14 12.01 -13.68
CA VAL A 107 7.00 12.45 -14.79
C VAL A 107 6.23 13.47 -15.63
N ARG A 108 6.88 14.60 -15.90
CA ARG A 108 6.44 15.59 -16.86
C ARG A 108 7.09 15.29 -18.21
N MET A 109 6.27 15.15 -19.23
CA MET A 109 6.65 14.94 -20.62
C MET A 109 6.17 16.11 -21.46
N ASN A 110 7.01 16.56 -22.39
CA ASN A 110 6.62 17.55 -23.39
C ASN A 110 6.26 16.83 -24.68
N TYR A 111 5.02 17.00 -25.15
CA TYR A 111 4.53 16.35 -26.35
C TYR A 111 4.07 17.39 -27.38
N MET A 112 4.57 17.27 -28.60
CA MET A 112 4.18 18.14 -29.71
C MET A 112 3.09 17.43 -30.53
N ASN A 113 1.86 17.93 -30.44
CA ASN A 113 0.72 17.42 -31.20
C ASN A 113 0.25 18.49 -32.19
N ARG A 114 0.17 18.18 -33.49
CA ARG A 114 -0.33 19.09 -34.55
C ARG A 114 0.27 20.51 -34.49
N ASN A 115 1.57 20.63 -34.18
CA ASN A 115 2.33 21.89 -33.99
C ASN A 115 2.01 22.70 -32.72
N GLU A 116 1.30 22.12 -31.76
CA GLU A 116 1.09 22.69 -30.43
C GLU A 116 1.81 21.86 -29.36
N ASN A 117 2.42 22.55 -28.40
CA ASN A 117 3.11 21.89 -27.29
C ASN A 117 2.14 21.65 -26.13
N TYR A 118 2.07 20.40 -25.70
CA TYR A 118 1.31 19.94 -24.54
C TYR A 118 2.26 19.47 -23.44
N GLN A 119 1.89 19.78 -22.20
CA GLN A 119 2.53 19.27 -21.01
C GLN A 119 1.72 18.08 -20.48
N LEU A 120 2.31 16.91 -20.55
CA LEU A 120 1.73 15.65 -20.11
C LEU A 120 2.36 15.26 -18.77
N ASN A 121 1.60 15.32 -17.68
CA ASN A 121 2.05 14.87 -16.38
C ASN A 121 1.50 13.45 -16.13
N LEU A 122 2.40 12.47 -16.21
CA LEU A 122 2.12 11.09 -15.87
C LEU A 122 2.33 10.88 -14.37
N ILE A 123 1.38 10.22 -13.74
CA ILE A 123 1.49 9.68 -12.40
C ILE A 123 1.37 8.16 -12.48
N ASP A 124 2.48 7.46 -12.27
CA ASP A 124 2.51 6.01 -12.29
C ASP A 124 2.05 5.44 -10.93
N THR A 125 1.03 4.58 -10.94
CA THR A 125 0.37 4.08 -9.72
C THR A 125 0.71 2.62 -9.45
N PRO A 126 0.91 2.18 -8.19
CA PRO A 126 1.11 0.75 -7.90
C PRO A 126 -0.01 -0.14 -8.45
N GLY A 127 0.31 -1.36 -8.89
CA GLY A 127 -0.67 -2.29 -9.48
C GLY A 127 -1.28 -3.30 -8.51
N HIS A 128 -0.88 -3.30 -7.23
CA HIS A 128 -1.23 -4.34 -6.26
C HIS A 128 -2.23 -3.84 -5.20
N VAL A 129 -3.11 -4.73 -4.73
CA VAL A 129 -4.20 -4.43 -3.77
C VAL A 129 -3.73 -3.79 -2.47
N ASP A 130 -2.58 -4.24 -1.96
CA ASP A 130 -1.96 -3.72 -0.75
C ASP A 130 -1.64 -2.21 -0.83
N PHE A 131 -1.49 -1.67 -2.04
CA PHE A 131 -1.19 -0.25 -2.28
C PHE A 131 -2.41 0.53 -2.82
N SER A 132 -3.62 0.01 -2.64
CA SER A 132 -4.88 0.66 -3.05
C SER A 132 -5.02 2.10 -2.55
N TYR A 133 -4.53 2.38 -1.33
CA TYR A 133 -4.48 3.74 -0.80
C TYR A 133 -3.58 4.66 -1.66
N GLU A 134 -2.43 4.17 -2.12
CA GLU A 134 -1.54 4.96 -2.99
C GLU A 134 -2.16 5.21 -4.36
N VAL A 135 -2.85 4.20 -4.91
CA VAL A 135 -3.62 4.33 -6.16
C VAL A 135 -4.69 5.40 -6.02
N SER A 136 -5.49 5.35 -4.95
CA SER A 136 -6.55 6.35 -4.69
C SER A 136 -5.99 7.78 -4.58
N ARG A 137 -4.86 7.98 -3.88
CA ARG A 137 -4.20 9.30 -3.80
C ARG A 137 -3.72 9.80 -5.15
N SER A 138 -3.19 8.90 -5.96
CA SER A 138 -2.69 9.20 -7.30
C SER A 138 -3.81 9.64 -8.23
N LEU A 139 -4.95 8.95 -8.16
CA LEU A 139 -6.15 9.24 -8.92
C LEU A 139 -6.73 10.61 -8.54
N ALA A 140 -6.73 10.98 -7.26
CA ALA A 140 -7.19 12.30 -6.81
C ALA A 140 -6.33 13.49 -7.35
N ALA A 141 -5.10 13.22 -7.81
CA ALA A 141 -4.19 14.24 -8.32
C ALA A 141 -4.33 14.48 -9.84
N VAL A 142 -5.05 13.63 -10.56
CA VAL A 142 -5.15 13.66 -12.03
C VAL A 142 -6.57 13.99 -12.50
N GLU A 143 -6.73 14.20 -13.81
CA GLU A 143 -8.03 14.45 -14.44
C GLU A 143 -8.47 13.30 -15.38
N GLY A 144 -7.60 12.31 -15.63
CA GLY A 144 -7.94 11.09 -16.34
C GLY A 144 -7.06 9.89 -15.99
N ALA A 145 -7.48 8.70 -16.38
CA ALA A 145 -6.76 7.45 -16.15
C ALA A 145 -6.69 6.59 -17.42
N LEU A 146 -5.48 6.12 -17.74
CA LEU A 146 -5.23 5.13 -18.80
C LEU A 146 -5.49 3.75 -18.23
N LEU A 147 -6.58 3.12 -18.64
CA LEU A 147 -6.93 1.77 -18.26
C LEU A 147 -6.22 0.76 -19.17
N VAL A 148 -5.18 0.10 -18.65
CA VAL A 148 -4.38 -0.87 -19.41
C VAL A 148 -4.84 -2.29 -19.15
N ILE A 149 -5.27 -2.96 -20.22
CA ILE A 149 -5.75 -4.34 -20.18
C ILE A 149 -4.88 -5.21 -21.08
N ASP A 150 -4.45 -6.36 -20.59
CA ASP A 150 -3.71 -7.35 -21.38
C ASP A 150 -4.67 -8.08 -22.34
N ALA A 151 -4.40 -8.02 -23.64
CA ALA A 151 -5.18 -8.69 -24.67
C ALA A 151 -5.24 -10.22 -24.54
N SER A 152 -4.29 -10.83 -23.81
CA SER A 152 -4.25 -12.28 -23.57
C SER A 152 -4.95 -12.71 -22.27
N GLN A 153 -5.02 -11.82 -21.27
CA GLN A 153 -5.61 -12.14 -19.96
C GLN A 153 -7.00 -11.55 -19.75
N GLY A 154 -7.35 -10.45 -20.44
CA GLY A 154 -8.63 -9.74 -20.31
C GLY A 154 -8.86 -9.05 -18.96
N VAL A 155 -10.12 -8.80 -18.61
CA VAL A 155 -10.51 -7.98 -17.44
C VAL A 155 -10.36 -8.74 -16.11
N GLN A 156 -9.48 -8.29 -15.22
CA GLN A 156 -9.21 -8.94 -13.93
C GLN A 156 -9.93 -8.26 -12.75
N ALA A 157 -9.95 -8.88 -11.57
CA ALA A 157 -10.60 -8.31 -10.38
C ALA A 157 -10.06 -6.92 -10.00
N GLN A 158 -8.72 -6.74 -10.04
CA GLN A 158 -8.09 -5.43 -9.80
C GLN A 158 -8.41 -4.41 -10.90
N THR A 159 -8.67 -4.86 -12.12
CA THR A 159 -9.08 -3.97 -13.21
C THR A 159 -10.39 -3.27 -12.84
N VAL A 160 -11.38 -4.03 -12.37
CA VAL A 160 -12.68 -3.47 -11.95
C VAL A 160 -12.52 -2.62 -10.70
N ALA A 161 -11.79 -3.08 -9.68
CA ALA A 161 -11.57 -2.29 -8.48
C ALA A 161 -10.90 -0.91 -8.77
N ASN A 162 -9.93 -0.88 -9.68
CA ASN A 162 -9.28 0.38 -10.09
C ASN A 162 -10.19 1.27 -10.93
N VAL A 163 -11.07 0.70 -11.76
CA VAL A 163 -12.08 1.47 -12.50
C VAL A 163 -13.09 2.08 -11.55
N ASP A 164 -13.59 1.32 -10.57
CA ASP A 164 -14.50 1.84 -9.55
C ASP A 164 -13.87 3.03 -8.81
N LEU A 165 -12.59 2.92 -8.42
CA LEU A 165 -11.84 4.04 -7.82
C LEU A 165 -11.70 5.25 -8.76
N ALA A 166 -11.51 5.04 -10.05
CA ALA A 166 -11.41 6.13 -11.02
C ALA A 166 -12.76 6.83 -11.22
N ILE A 167 -13.87 6.07 -11.25
CA ILE A 167 -15.24 6.59 -11.32
C ILE A 167 -15.57 7.38 -10.05
N GLU A 168 -15.21 6.88 -8.86
CA GLU A 168 -15.40 7.59 -7.58
C GLU A 168 -14.66 8.94 -7.53
N ASN A 169 -13.64 9.14 -8.36
CA ASN A 169 -12.87 10.39 -8.48
C ASN A 169 -13.28 11.23 -9.70
N ASP A 170 -14.40 10.90 -10.36
CA ASP A 170 -14.91 11.59 -11.55
C ASP A 170 -13.85 11.73 -12.67
N LEU A 171 -13.03 10.70 -12.87
CA LEU A 171 -11.95 10.71 -13.86
C LEU A 171 -12.42 10.22 -15.23
N GLU A 172 -11.90 10.85 -16.28
CA GLU A 172 -12.07 10.34 -17.64
C GLU A 172 -11.23 9.06 -17.82
N ILE A 173 -11.88 7.95 -18.17
CA ILE A 173 -11.22 6.65 -18.33
C ILE A 173 -10.97 6.38 -19.81
N PHE A 174 -9.71 6.22 -20.15
CA PHE A 174 -9.28 5.94 -21.51
C PHE A 174 -8.67 4.54 -21.60
N THR A 175 -9.30 3.67 -22.39
CA THR A 175 -8.91 2.25 -22.44
C THR A 175 -7.79 1.99 -23.45
N VAL A 176 -6.80 1.21 -23.02
CA VAL A 176 -5.65 0.79 -23.81
C VAL A 176 -5.52 -0.73 -23.72
N LEU A 177 -5.65 -1.40 -24.86
CA LEU A 177 -5.49 -2.85 -24.95
C LEU A 177 -4.06 -3.19 -25.36
N ASN A 178 -3.29 -3.73 -24.42
CA ASN A 178 -1.86 -3.99 -24.54
C ASN A 178 -1.55 -5.45 -24.90
N LYS A 179 -0.29 -5.71 -25.28
CA LYS A 179 0.24 -7.04 -25.64
C LYS A 179 -0.45 -7.73 -26.81
N ILE A 180 -0.94 -6.95 -27.78
CA ILE A 180 -1.50 -7.49 -29.03
C ILE A 180 -0.48 -8.28 -29.87
N ASP A 181 0.81 -8.18 -29.54
CA ASP A 181 1.87 -8.91 -30.21
C ASP A 181 1.99 -10.38 -29.79
N LEU A 182 1.32 -10.79 -28.70
CA LEU A 182 1.33 -12.17 -28.24
C LEU A 182 0.45 -13.07 -29.12
N PRO A 183 0.88 -14.32 -29.43
CA PRO A 183 0.12 -15.24 -30.27
C PRO A 183 -1.21 -15.69 -29.65
N HIS A 184 -1.38 -15.52 -28.34
CA HIS A 184 -2.60 -15.84 -27.60
C HIS A 184 -3.43 -14.59 -27.26
N ALA A 185 -3.17 -13.45 -27.92
CA ALA A 185 -3.98 -12.24 -27.73
C ALA A 185 -5.36 -12.42 -28.37
N GLU A 186 -6.42 -12.24 -27.59
CA GLU A 186 -7.82 -12.40 -28.01
C GLU A 186 -8.53 -11.04 -27.99
N THR A 187 -8.12 -10.13 -28.88
CA THR A 187 -8.55 -8.71 -28.86
C THR A 187 -10.07 -8.54 -28.90
N ASP A 188 -10.75 -9.22 -29.83
CA ASP A 188 -12.20 -9.07 -30.03
C ASP A 188 -12.99 -9.55 -28.81
N LYS A 189 -12.47 -10.55 -28.11
CA LYS A 189 -13.09 -11.08 -26.89
C LYS A 189 -12.90 -10.11 -25.73
N VAL A 190 -11.68 -9.61 -25.51
CA VAL A 190 -11.41 -8.67 -24.42
C VAL A 190 -12.17 -7.36 -24.62
N LEU A 191 -12.36 -6.91 -25.85
CA LEU A 191 -13.22 -5.77 -26.18
C LEU A 191 -14.69 -6.01 -25.79
N LYS A 192 -15.23 -7.22 -26.01
CA LYS A 192 -16.57 -7.56 -25.52
C LYS A 192 -16.63 -7.64 -24.00
N GLU A 193 -15.57 -8.13 -23.35
CA GLU A 193 -15.49 -8.12 -21.88
C GLU A 193 -15.47 -6.69 -21.34
N LEU A 194 -14.77 -5.77 -21.99
CA LEU A 194 -14.73 -4.36 -21.62
C LEU A 194 -16.14 -3.75 -21.59
N GLU A 195 -16.93 -3.99 -22.65
CA GLU A 195 -18.30 -3.48 -22.76
C GLU A 195 -19.22 -4.09 -21.70
N VAL A 196 -19.17 -5.41 -21.52
CA VAL A 196 -20.13 -6.12 -20.66
C VAL A 196 -19.77 -6.00 -19.17
N VAL A 197 -18.48 -6.04 -18.84
CA VAL A 197 -18.02 -6.05 -17.44
C VAL A 197 -17.83 -4.64 -16.90
N ILE A 198 -17.21 -3.76 -17.69
CA ILE A 198 -16.83 -2.42 -17.25
C ILE A 198 -17.86 -1.37 -17.72
N GLY A 199 -18.52 -1.61 -18.85
CA GLY A 199 -19.48 -0.66 -19.43
C GLY A 199 -18.85 0.42 -20.29
N LEU A 200 -17.61 0.23 -20.75
CA LEU A 200 -16.90 1.18 -21.64
C LEU A 200 -17.04 0.78 -23.10
N ASP A 201 -17.17 1.76 -24.01
CA ASP A 201 -17.34 1.50 -25.46
C ASP A 201 -16.05 0.86 -26.04
N PRO A 202 -16.13 -0.34 -26.63
CA PRO A 202 -15.01 -0.99 -27.30
C PRO A 202 -14.33 -0.16 -28.38
N LYS A 203 -15.06 0.72 -29.06
CA LYS A 203 -14.53 1.55 -30.15
C LYS A 203 -13.53 2.58 -29.67
N ASP A 204 -13.61 2.94 -28.40
CA ASP A 204 -12.71 3.90 -27.78
C ASP A 204 -11.39 3.26 -27.34
N ALA A 205 -11.28 1.93 -27.33
CA ALA A 205 -10.06 1.26 -26.93
C ALA A 205 -8.95 1.35 -28.00
N ILE A 206 -7.74 1.75 -27.57
CA ILE A 206 -6.58 1.76 -28.46
C ILE A 206 -5.78 0.46 -28.31
N LEU A 207 -5.56 -0.21 -29.43
CA LEU A 207 -4.77 -1.43 -29.54
C LEU A 207 -3.28 -1.10 -29.65
N ILE A 208 -2.49 -1.57 -28.69
CA ILE A 208 -1.04 -1.30 -28.64
C ILE A 208 -0.20 -2.55 -28.35
N SER A 209 1.09 -2.44 -28.66
CA SER A 209 2.12 -3.29 -28.07
C SER A 209 3.17 -2.40 -27.43
N ALA A 210 3.12 -2.25 -26.10
CA ALA A 210 4.13 -1.49 -25.36
C ALA A 210 5.53 -2.10 -25.51
N LYS A 211 5.64 -3.41 -25.72
CA LYS A 211 6.94 -4.07 -25.98
C LYS A 211 7.53 -3.67 -27.34
N LYS A 212 6.70 -3.62 -28.39
CA LYS A 212 7.16 -3.27 -29.75
C LYS A 212 7.10 -1.77 -30.06
N GLY A 213 6.54 -0.96 -29.16
CA GLY A 213 6.28 0.46 -29.39
C GLY A 213 5.19 0.74 -30.43
N PHE A 214 4.32 -0.24 -30.71
CA PHE A 214 3.23 -0.08 -31.69
C PHE A 214 2.03 0.61 -31.06
N GLY A 215 1.52 1.67 -31.70
CA GLY A 215 0.30 2.38 -31.30
C GLY A 215 0.46 3.40 -30.17
N ILE A 216 1.68 3.67 -29.72
CA ILE A 216 1.98 4.61 -28.63
C ILE A 216 1.72 6.07 -29.04
N ASP A 217 1.96 6.39 -30.31
CA ASP A 217 1.58 7.66 -30.93
C ASP A 217 0.08 7.95 -30.76
N LYS A 218 -0.77 6.96 -31.04
CA LYS A 218 -2.22 7.08 -30.89
C LYS A 218 -2.64 7.22 -29.43
N VAL A 219 -1.93 6.60 -28.49
CA VAL A 219 -2.17 6.78 -27.05
C VAL A 219 -1.88 8.23 -26.63
N LEU A 220 -0.75 8.80 -27.09
CA LEU A 220 -0.42 10.20 -26.80
C LEU A 220 -1.42 11.19 -27.42
N GLU A 221 -1.85 10.95 -28.65
CA GLU A 221 -2.92 11.73 -29.29
C GLU A 221 -4.24 11.61 -28.51
N GLY A 222 -4.63 10.39 -28.13
CA GLY A 222 -5.83 10.13 -27.35
C GLY A 222 -5.82 10.78 -25.97
N VAL A 223 -4.66 10.82 -25.30
CA VAL A 223 -4.47 11.55 -24.04
C VAL A 223 -4.77 13.04 -24.22
N VAL A 224 -4.28 13.66 -25.30
CA VAL A 224 -4.51 15.09 -25.56
C VAL A 224 -5.96 15.38 -25.90
N ASP A 225 -6.57 14.52 -26.73
CA ASP A 225 -7.90 14.73 -27.29
C ASP A 225 -9.02 14.40 -26.30
N ARG A 226 -8.83 13.42 -25.41
CA ARG A 226 -9.90 12.91 -24.53
C ARG A 226 -9.76 13.31 -23.07
N ILE A 227 -8.55 13.35 -22.52
CA ILE A 227 -8.37 13.71 -21.10
C ILE A 227 -8.65 15.21 -20.94
N PRO A 228 -9.49 15.62 -19.98
CA PRO A 228 -9.76 17.04 -19.77
C PRO A 228 -8.52 17.77 -19.26
N HIS A 229 -8.43 19.05 -19.57
CA HIS A 229 -7.41 19.91 -18.98
C HIS A 229 -7.74 20.20 -17.50
N PRO A 230 -6.74 20.46 -16.66
CA PRO A 230 -6.99 20.83 -15.28
C PRO A 230 -7.80 22.12 -15.16
N THR A 231 -8.59 22.20 -14.09
CA THR A 231 -9.34 23.40 -13.70
C THR A 231 -8.60 24.15 -12.59
N GLY A 232 -8.83 25.47 -12.52
CA GLY A 232 -8.31 26.33 -11.45
C GLY A 232 -7.75 27.63 -12.01
N SER A 233 -7.18 28.45 -11.13
CA SER A 233 -6.51 29.68 -11.55
C SER A 233 -5.27 29.94 -10.70
N SER A 234 -4.26 30.51 -11.35
CA SER A 234 -3.04 30.97 -10.69
C SER A 234 -3.26 32.17 -9.75
N ARG A 235 -4.44 32.80 -9.80
CA ARG A 235 -4.86 33.91 -8.93
C ARG A 235 -5.67 33.47 -7.71
N GLU A 236 -6.11 32.23 -7.68
CA GLU A 236 -6.80 31.68 -6.50
C GLU A 236 -5.84 31.51 -5.33
N PRO A 237 -6.36 31.40 -4.10
CA PRO A 237 -5.55 31.01 -2.96
C PRO A 237 -4.81 29.70 -3.21
N LEU A 238 -3.58 29.59 -2.68
CA LEU A 238 -2.76 28.40 -2.87
C LEU A 238 -3.44 27.18 -2.27
N LYS A 239 -3.72 26.19 -3.11
CA LYS A 239 -4.20 24.86 -2.71
C LYS A 239 -3.35 23.81 -3.41
N ALA A 240 -2.33 23.32 -2.72
CA ALA A 240 -1.47 22.25 -3.19
C ALA A 240 -1.81 20.95 -2.45
N LEU A 241 -2.32 19.96 -3.19
CA LEU A 241 -2.57 18.61 -2.67
C LEU A 241 -1.23 17.88 -2.55
N VAL A 242 -0.91 17.38 -1.36
CA VAL A 242 0.22 16.48 -1.16
C VAL A 242 -0.24 15.06 -1.49
N PHE A 243 0.30 14.48 -2.55
CA PHE A 243 -0.10 13.12 -2.97
C PHE A 243 0.99 12.07 -2.74
N ASP A 244 2.24 12.49 -2.54
CA ASP A 244 3.33 11.60 -2.11
C ASP A 244 4.49 12.37 -1.43
N SER A 245 5.39 11.65 -0.76
CA SER A 245 6.62 12.21 -0.20
C SER A 245 7.69 11.14 0.06
N TYR A 246 8.95 11.52 -0.07
CA TYR A 246 10.08 10.67 0.34
C TYR A 246 11.18 11.48 1.03
N TYR A 247 12.07 10.78 1.74
CA TYR A 247 13.19 11.39 2.43
C TYR A 247 14.48 11.22 1.62
N ASP A 248 15.08 12.33 1.24
CA ASP A 248 16.41 12.38 0.65
C ASP A 248 17.46 12.69 1.73
N VAL A 249 18.57 11.95 1.73
CA VAL A 249 19.63 12.10 2.74
C VAL A 249 20.28 13.48 2.71
N TYR A 250 20.37 14.10 1.54
CA TYR A 250 21.01 15.40 1.33
C TYR A 250 20.01 16.54 1.28
N LYS A 251 18.83 16.30 0.69
CA LYS A 251 17.82 17.33 0.43
C LYS A 251 16.69 17.38 1.47
N GLY A 252 16.63 16.40 2.38
CA GLY A 252 15.56 16.28 3.37
C GLY A 252 14.26 15.76 2.75
N VAL A 253 13.12 16.14 3.32
CA VAL A 253 11.81 15.68 2.84
C VAL A 253 11.46 16.36 1.52
N VAL A 254 11.27 15.54 0.48
CA VAL A 254 10.77 15.95 -0.83
C VAL A 254 9.28 15.63 -0.90
N VAL A 255 8.45 16.66 -1.10
CA VAL A 255 6.99 16.53 -1.11
C VAL A 255 6.47 16.67 -2.53
N PHE A 256 5.67 15.72 -2.98
CA PHE A 256 5.04 15.74 -4.30
C PHE A 256 3.70 16.42 -4.19
N VAL A 257 3.50 17.43 -5.03
CA VAL A 257 2.33 18.30 -4.96
C VAL A 257 1.64 18.48 -6.29
N ARG A 258 0.31 18.55 -6.22
CA ARG A 258 -0.58 18.96 -7.31
C ARG A 258 -1.23 20.28 -6.95
N LEU A 259 -0.98 21.34 -7.71
CA LEU A 259 -1.60 22.65 -7.47
C LEU A 259 -3.00 22.72 -8.09
N LYS A 260 -4.04 22.60 -7.27
CA LYS A 260 -5.41 22.82 -7.73
C LYS A 260 -5.71 24.33 -7.86
N GLY A 261 -5.10 25.18 -7.03
CA GLY A 261 -5.24 26.63 -7.12
C GLY A 261 -3.97 27.38 -6.67
N GLY A 262 -3.78 28.59 -7.21
CA GLY A 262 -2.69 29.49 -6.87
C GLY A 262 -1.35 29.18 -7.53
N ARG A 263 -0.27 29.69 -6.92
CA ARG A 263 1.12 29.55 -7.39
C ARG A 263 2.04 29.32 -6.20
N LEU A 264 3.13 28.59 -6.45
CA LEU A 264 4.14 28.29 -5.44
C LEU A 264 5.54 28.54 -6.00
N ARG A 265 6.30 29.39 -5.31
CA ARG A 265 7.66 29.82 -5.70
C ARG A 265 8.63 29.64 -4.54
N LYS A 266 9.92 29.63 -4.88
CA LYS A 266 10.99 29.66 -3.89
C LYS A 266 10.88 30.91 -3.01
N GLY A 267 11.02 30.73 -1.71
CA GLY A 267 10.92 31.79 -0.70
C GLY A 267 9.51 31.97 -0.11
N ASP A 268 8.49 31.33 -0.68
CA ASP A 268 7.12 31.42 -0.15
C ASP A 268 7.03 30.80 1.25
N LYS A 269 6.25 31.45 2.12
CA LYS A 269 5.94 30.93 3.46
C LYS A 269 4.68 30.08 3.38
N ILE A 270 4.86 28.78 3.46
CA ILE A 270 3.78 27.80 3.39
C ILE A 270 3.34 27.35 4.78
N GLN A 271 2.10 26.89 4.86
CA GLN A 271 1.51 26.24 6.02
C GLN A 271 0.82 24.95 5.58
N VAL A 272 1.07 23.90 6.36
CA VAL A 272 0.39 22.61 6.24
C VAL A 272 -0.94 22.69 7.01
N MET A 273 -2.06 22.36 6.39
CA MET A 273 -3.37 22.63 7.00
C MET A 273 -3.69 21.70 8.18
N SER A 274 -3.29 20.42 8.16
CA SER A 274 -3.57 19.50 9.28
C SER A 274 -2.69 19.78 10.50
N SER A 275 -1.37 19.88 10.32
CA SER A 275 -0.40 20.06 11.41
C SER A 275 -0.26 21.52 11.85
N LYS A 276 -0.70 22.48 11.01
CA LYS A 276 -0.49 23.93 11.16
C LYS A 276 0.99 24.34 11.18
N SER A 277 1.89 23.42 10.84
CA SER A 277 3.32 23.67 10.74
C SER A 277 3.61 24.63 9.59
N LYS A 278 4.54 25.56 9.82
CA LYS A 278 4.93 26.59 8.87
C LYS A 278 6.35 26.36 8.39
N TYR A 279 6.55 26.48 7.08
CA TYR A 279 7.85 26.29 6.45
C TYR A 279 8.11 27.38 5.42
N THR A 280 9.38 27.56 5.07
CA THR A 280 9.79 28.41 3.94
C THR A 280 10.22 27.51 2.80
N VAL A 281 9.70 27.75 1.61
CA VAL A 281 10.04 26.96 0.43
C VAL A 281 11.48 27.26 0.00
N GLU A 282 12.32 26.23 0.00
CA GLU A 282 13.72 26.31 -0.41
C GLU A 282 13.88 26.05 -1.92
N GLU A 283 13.08 25.11 -2.42
CA GLU A 283 13.13 24.66 -3.79
C GLU A 283 11.75 24.18 -4.26
N VAL A 284 11.45 24.50 -5.52
CA VAL A 284 10.28 24.01 -6.25
C VAL A 284 10.78 23.51 -7.60
N GLY A 285 10.23 22.39 -8.05
CA GLY A 285 10.60 21.83 -9.34
C GLY A 285 9.64 20.77 -9.82
N THR A 286 10.05 20.07 -10.88
CA THR A 286 9.26 19.03 -11.54
C THR A 286 10.16 17.86 -11.88
N PHE A 287 9.59 16.75 -12.32
CA PHE A 287 10.33 15.55 -12.66
C PHE A 287 10.36 15.37 -14.18
N THR A 288 11.54 15.46 -14.80
CA THR A 288 11.69 15.34 -16.26
C THR A 288 12.93 14.51 -16.65
N PRO A 289 12.96 13.18 -16.45
CA PRO A 289 12.31 12.39 -15.40
C PRO A 289 13.00 12.55 -14.02
N ASN A 290 14.22 13.10 -14.01
CA ASN A 290 14.93 13.47 -12.78
C ASN A 290 14.41 14.81 -12.24
N MET A 291 14.70 15.08 -10.98
CA MET A 291 14.38 16.35 -10.33
C MET A 291 15.01 17.53 -11.08
N THR A 292 14.16 18.38 -11.63
CA THR A 292 14.55 19.59 -12.36
C THR A 292 13.94 20.80 -11.67
N LYS A 293 14.80 21.68 -11.18
CA LYS A 293 14.40 22.90 -10.47
C LYS A 293 13.72 23.85 -11.45
N LEU A 294 12.63 24.48 -11.01
CA LEU A 294 11.94 25.52 -11.77
C LEU A 294 12.04 26.85 -11.06
N ASP A 295 12.86 27.76 -11.58
CA ASP A 295 13.05 29.09 -11.00
C ASP A 295 11.76 29.93 -11.00
N LYS A 296 10.85 29.68 -11.95
CA LYS A 296 9.55 30.35 -12.04
C LYS A 296 8.51 29.85 -11.04
N GLY A 297 8.80 28.74 -10.36
CA GLY A 297 7.84 28.02 -9.52
C GLY A 297 6.89 27.15 -10.32
N ILE A 298 5.86 26.64 -9.63
CA ILE A 298 4.75 25.87 -10.21
C ILE A 298 3.43 26.62 -10.00
N SER A 299 2.52 26.45 -10.94
CA SER A 299 1.22 27.14 -11.00
C SER A 299 0.05 26.16 -10.95
N SER A 300 -1.16 26.69 -10.79
CA SER A 300 -2.41 25.90 -10.88
C SER A 300 -2.39 25.03 -12.15
N GLY A 301 -2.86 23.79 -12.02
CA GLY A 301 -2.82 22.81 -13.12
C GLY A 301 -1.56 21.94 -13.17
N GLU A 302 -0.46 22.37 -12.56
CA GLU A 302 0.80 21.63 -12.61
C GLU A 302 0.98 20.60 -11.49
N VAL A 303 1.81 19.61 -11.78
CA VAL A 303 2.38 18.62 -10.85
C VAL A 303 3.87 18.90 -10.70
N GLY A 304 4.38 18.80 -9.47
CA GLY A 304 5.79 19.01 -9.16
C GLY A 304 6.18 18.55 -7.76
N TYR A 305 7.34 19.01 -7.31
CA TYR A 305 7.83 18.79 -5.95
C TYR A 305 8.15 20.10 -5.24
N VAL A 306 8.15 20.02 -3.90
CA VAL A 306 8.49 21.11 -2.99
C VAL A 306 9.46 20.59 -1.94
N MET A 307 10.49 21.39 -1.65
CA MET A 307 11.37 21.21 -0.50
C MET A 307 11.27 22.43 0.40
N CYS A 308 11.11 22.19 1.69
CA CYS A 308 10.88 23.25 2.68
C CYS A 308 11.63 23.00 4.01
N GLY A 309 12.70 22.22 3.97
CA GLY A 309 13.56 21.93 5.13
C GLY A 309 12.90 21.07 6.22
N ALA A 310 11.76 20.43 5.94
CA ALA A 310 11.12 19.52 6.89
C ALA A 310 12.04 18.31 7.17
N LYS A 311 12.15 17.94 8.45
CA LYS A 311 13.03 16.84 8.91
C LYS A 311 12.29 15.50 8.97
N GLN A 312 10.99 15.53 9.20
CA GLN A 312 10.16 14.34 9.34
C GLN A 312 9.04 14.37 8.31
N ILE A 313 8.81 13.25 7.62
CA ILE A 313 7.69 13.13 6.68
C ILE A 313 6.34 13.31 7.38
N GLY A 314 6.25 12.89 8.65
CA GLY A 314 5.03 13.03 9.45
C GLY A 314 4.54 14.48 9.64
N ASP A 315 5.41 15.48 9.45
CA ASP A 315 5.05 16.89 9.55
C ASP A 315 4.17 17.37 8.38
N ILE A 316 4.34 16.72 7.23
CA ILE A 316 3.64 17.00 5.98
C ILE A 316 2.95 15.70 5.52
N PRO A 317 1.83 15.34 6.16
CA PRO A 317 1.15 14.08 5.88
C PRO A 317 0.69 14.03 4.43
N VAL A 318 0.77 12.83 3.84
CA VAL A 318 0.22 12.64 2.51
C VAL A 318 -1.31 12.64 2.53
N GLY A 319 -1.92 13.30 1.56
CA GLY A 319 -3.36 13.60 1.49
C GLY A 319 -3.72 14.96 2.09
N ASP A 320 -2.75 15.68 2.67
CA ASP A 320 -2.97 17.01 3.24
C ASP A 320 -2.86 18.13 2.18
N THR A 321 -3.24 19.34 2.57
CA THR A 321 -3.17 20.54 1.76
C THR A 321 -2.08 21.48 2.27
N ILE A 322 -1.19 21.87 1.36
CA ILE A 322 -0.23 22.97 1.56
C ILE A 322 -0.85 24.26 1.02
N THR A 323 -0.82 25.31 1.85
CA THR A 323 -1.29 26.64 1.49
C THR A 323 -0.31 27.72 1.93
N LEU A 324 -0.55 28.99 1.59
CA LEU A 324 0.27 30.12 2.06
C LEU A 324 -0.10 30.49 3.51
N SER A 325 0.89 30.82 4.34
CA SER A 325 0.70 31.17 5.76
C SER A 325 0.08 32.58 5.97
N GLY A 326 -0.22 33.34 4.92
CA GLY A 326 -0.67 34.73 4.98
C GLY A 326 -1.75 35.04 3.95
N GLU A 327 -1.76 36.28 3.42
CA GLU A 327 -2.66 36.64 2.32
C GLU A 327 -2.42 35.72 1.11
N GLY A 328 -3.52 35.23 0.51
CA GLY A 328 -3.46 34.22 -0.55
C GLY A 328 -3.46 32.77 -0.04
N GLY A 329 -3.61 32.54 1.27
CA GLY A 329 -3.88 31.23 1.85
C GLY A 329 -5.34 30.78 1.69
N ALA A 330 -5.56 29.47 1.56
CA ALA A 330 -6.88 28.85 1.48
C ALA A 330 -7.52 28.74 2.87
N ALA A 331 -8.84 28.95 2.94
CA ALA A 331 -9.60 28.84 4.18
C ALA A 331 -9.89 27.39 4.59
N GLU A 332 -10.12 26.51 3.60
CA GLU A 332 -10.49 25.11 3.81
C GLU A 332 -9.52 24.16 3.08
N PRO A 333 -9.19 23.02 3.69
CA PRO A 333 -8.34 22.01 3.07
C PRO A 333 -9.08 21.31 1.92
N LEU A 334 -8.32 20.72 1.01
CA LEU A 334 -8.87 19.82 0.00
C LEU A 334 -9.46 18.56 0.67
N PRO A 335 -10.54 18.01 0.12
CA PRO A 335 -11.07 16.73 0.58
C PRO A 335 -10.06 15.61 0.29
N GLY A 336 -10.08 14.55 1.12
CA GLY A 336 -9.32 13.32 0.84
C GLY A 336 -8.31 12.88 1.89
N TYR A 337 -8.10 13.65 2.97
CA TYR A 337 -7.19 13.20 4.04
C TYR A 337 -7.79 12.06 4.86
N LYS A 338 -7.24 10.85 4.72
CA LYS A 338 -7.49 9.70 5.61
C LYS A 338 -6.16 9.14 6.10
N LYS A 339 -5.98 9.02 7.41
CA LYS A 339 -4.78 8.39 7.97
C LYS A 339 -4.76 6.90 7.59
N VAL A 340 -3.68 6.48 6.93
CA VAL A 340 -3.41 5.08 6.62
C VAL A 340 -3.33 4.27 7.90
N LYS A 341 -4.09 3.18 7.99
CA LYS A 341 -4.04 2.24 9.10
C LYS A 341 -3.40 0.93 8.64
N PRO A 342 -2.34 0.45 9.30
CA PRO A 342 -1.81 -0.88 9.03
C PRO A 342 -2.84 -1.94 9.43
N MET A 343 -2.96 -2.97 8.61
CA MET A 343 -3.95 -4.05 8.78
C MET A 343 -3.30 -5.39 9.12
N VAL A 344 -2.04 -5.58 8.72
CA VAL A 344 -1.26 -6.81 8.95
C VAL A 344 -0.10 -6.49 9.86
N PHE A 345 0.12 -7.32 10.88
CA PHE A 345 1.20 -7.14 11.85
C PHE A 345 2.07 -8.40 11.94
N CYS A 346 3.38 -8.18 11.98
CA CYS A 346 4.38 -9.22 12.15
C CYS A 346 5.43 -8.76 13.16
N GLY A 347 5.92 -9.69 13.99
CA GLY A 347 7.09 -9.45 14.82
C GLY A 347 8.36 -9.71 14.00
N ILE A 348 9.28 -8.76 13.97
CA ILE A 348 10.57 -8.82 13.29
C ILE A 348 11.66 -8.76 14.35
N PHE A 349 12.49 -9.81 14.39
CA PHE A 349 13.56 -9.97 15.36
C PHE A 349 14.88 -10.23 14.62
N PRO A 350 16.01 -9.66 15.04
CA PRO A 350 17.29 -10.01 14.46
C PRO A 350 17.70 -11.42 14.93
N ILE A 351 18.42 -12.17 14.08
CA ILE A 351 18.98 -13.48 14.49
C ILE A 351 20.06 -13.27 15.56
N ASP A 352 20.87 -12.23 15.40
CA ASP A 352 21.88 -11.81 16.35
C ASP A 352 21.33 -10.67 17.23
N GLY A 353 21.46 -10.79 18.55
CA GLY A 353 20.99 -9.77 19.49
C GLY A 353 21.75 -8.46 19.38
N ASP A 354 23.01 -8.50 18.92
CA ASP A 354 23.84 -7.31 18.76
C ASP A 354 23.35 -6.40 17.61
N ASP A 355 22.64 -6.98 16.63
CA ASP A 355 22.06 -6.26 15.51
C ASP A 355 20.79 -5.49 15.87
N PHE A 356 20.27 -5.58 17.10
CA PHE A 356 19.04 -4.87 17.49
C PHE A 356 19.13 -3.36 17.26
N LYS A 357 20.27 -2.74 17.59
CA LYS A 357 20.49 -1.29 17.34
C LYS A 357 20.51 -0.96 15.85
N LYS A 358 21.09 -1.86 15.04
CA LYS A 358 21.14 -1.73 13.58
C LYS A 358 19.73 -1.84 13.03
N LEU A 359 18.96 -2.84 13.44
CA LEU A 359 17.54 -3.02 13.11
C LEU A 359 16.72 -1.79 13.48
N GLN A 360 16.87 -1.25 14.70
CA GLN A 360 16.17 -0.04 15.12
C GLN A 360 16.44 1.14 14.18
N THR A 361 17.72 1.41 13.90
CA THR A 361 18.12 2.50 13.02
C THR A 361 17.60 2.29 11.59
N SER A 362 17.59 1.06 11.10
CA SER A 362 17.10 0.72 9.76
C SER A 362 15.57 0.85 9.65
N VAL A 363 14.80 0.41 10.65
CA VAL A 363 13.35 0.57 10.69
C VAL A 363 12.97 2.05 10.79
N GLU A 364 13.68 2.84 11.59
CA GLU A 364 13.50 4.29 11.65
C GLU A 364 13.74 4.96 10.29
N LYS A 365 14.83 4.58 9.59
CA LYS A 365 15.11 5.08 8.23
C LYS A 365 14.08 4.64 7.20
N LEU A 366 13.55 3.42 7.30
CA LEU A 366 12.48 2.96 6.42
C LEU A 366 11.17 3.69 6.70
N LYS A 367 10.83 3.93 7.98
CA LYS A 367 9.67 4.73 8.38
C LYS A 367 9.73 6.16 7.83
N LEU A 368 10.93 6.73 7.71
CA LEU A 368 11.11 8.03 7.06
C LEU A 368 10.80 8.00 5.57
N ASN A 369 10.74 6.84 4.91
CA ASN A 369 10.44 6.73 3.48
C ASN A 369 9.08 6.08 3.20
N ASP A 370 8.43 5.56 4.24
CA ASP A 370 7.19 4.81 4.16
C ASP A 370 6.27 5.24 5.32
N ALA A 371 5.31 6.11 4.99
CA ALA A 371 4.35 6.59 5.97
C ALA A 371 3.40 5.49 6.48
N SER A 372 3.25 4.39 5.73
CA SER A 372 2.31 3.30 6.02
C SER A 372 2.85 2.27 7.02
N LEU A 373 4.17 2.06 7.05
CA LEU A 373 4.84 1.16 7.99
C LEU A 373 4.65 1.66 9.42
N ASP A 374 4.04 0.91 10.32
CA ASP A 374 4.01 1.25 11.76
C ASP A 374 4.95 0.33 12.53
N TYR A 375 5.50 0.78 13.67
CA TYR A 375 6.35 -0.10 14.48
C TYR A 375 6.29 0.24 15.96
N GLN A 376 6.42 -0.78 16.80
CA GLN A 376 6.55 -0.67 18.24
C GLN A 376 7.63 -1.64 18.73
N VAL A 377 8.37 -1.26 19.76
CA VAL A 377 9.37 -2.18 20.37
C VAL A 377 8.62 -3.37 20.97
N ASP A 378 9.09 -4.57 20.63
CA ASP A 378 8.54 -5.82 21.15
C ASP A 378 9.66 -6.64 21.78
N SER A 379 9.32 -7.45 22.78
CA SER A 379 10.28 -8.31 23.47
C SER A 379 9.70 -9.71 23.66
N SER A 380 10.52 -10.70 23.35
CA SER A 380 10.16 -12.11 23.40
C SER A 380 11.15 -12.87 24.27
N SER A 381 10.63 -13.76 25.10
CA SER A 381 11.45 -14.67 25.92
C SER A 381 12.28 -15.64 25.08
N ALA A 382 11.89 -15.89 23.82
CA ALA A 382 12.55 -16.84 22.92
C ALA A 382 13.39 -16.16 21.84
N LEU A 383 12.96 -14.98 21.35
CA LEU A 383 13.60 -14.29 20.22
C LEU A 383 14.36 -13.02 20.62
N GLY A 384 14.33 -12.65 21.91
CA GLY A 384 14.97 -11.43 22.40
C GLY A 384 14.18 -10.17 22.04
N MET A 385 14.90 -9.06 21.85
CA MET A 385 14.32 -7.77 21.50
C MET A 385 14.12 -7.65 19.99
N GLY A 386 13.00 -7.07 19.58
CA GLY A 386 12.68 -6.82 18.19
C GLY A 386 11.61 -5.75 18.04
N PHE A 387 10.91 -5.77 16.91
CA PHE A 387 9.85 -4.83 16.61
C PHE A 387 8.58 -5.55 16.21
N ARG A 388 7.44 -5.05 16.70
CA ARG A 388 6.14 -5.36 16.14
C ARG A 388 5.84 -4.36 15.04
N CYS A 389 5.95 -4.78 13.80
CA CYS A 389 5.73 -3.93 12.64
C CYS A 389 4.33 -4.15 12.05
N GLY A 390 3.69 -3.06 11.62
CA GLY A 390 2.40 -3.02 10.95
C GLY A 390 2.57 -2.65 9.47
N PHE A 391 1.82 -3.33 8.61
CA PHE A 391 1.88 -3.25 7.15
C PHE A 391 0.46 -3.10 6.57
N LEU A 392 0.37 -2.57 5.35
CA LEU A 392 -0.86 -2.54 4.56
C LEU A 392 -1.37 -3.95 4.21
N GLY A 393 -0.46 -4.86 3.88
CA GLY A 393 -0.76 -6.25 3.52
C GLY A 393 0.49 -7.13 3.46
N LEU A 394 0.37 -8.32 2.89
CA LEU A 394 1.44 -9.32 2.83
C LEU A 394 2.57 -8.92 1.88
N LEU A 395 2.25 -8.36 0.71
CA LEU A 395 3.27 -7.94 -0.24
C LEU A 395 4.09 -6.79 0.34
N HIS A 396 3.40 -5.82 0.96
CA HIS A 396 4.08 -4.72 1.64
C HIS A 396 5.01 -5.23 2.75
N MET A 397 4.56 -6.20 3.55
CA MET A 397 5.40 -6.87 4.55
C MET A 397 6.64 -7.52 3.93
N ASP A 398 6.48 -8.28 2.85
CA ASP A 398 7.60 -8.97 2.20
C ASP A 398 8.61 -7.98 1.60
N ILE A 399 8.15 -6.88 0.99
CA ILE A 399 9.02 -5.83 0.48
C ILE A 399 9.82 -5.22 1.63
N VAL A 400 9.17 -4.82 2.73
CA VAL A 400 9.87 -4.19 3.86
C VAL A 400 10.91 -5.14 4.48
N ILE A 401 10.58 -6.43 4.65
CA ILE A 401 11.52 -7.42 5.16
C ILE A 401 12.71 -7.57 4.21
N GLU A 402 12.45 -7.74 2.92
CA GLU A 402 13.52 -7.94 1.93
C GLU A 402 14.42 -6.71 1.78
N ARG A 403 13.87 -5.50 1.92
CA ARG A 403 14.66 -4.27 2.02
C ARG A 403 15.54 -4.23 3.26
N LEU A 404 15.00 -4.63 4.42
CA LEU A 404 15.81 -4.72 5.64
C LEU A 404 16.97 -5.72 5.48
N GLU A 405 16.71 -6.87 4.85
CA GLU A 405 17.73 -7.90 4.63
C GLU A 405 18.79 -7.45 3.61
N ARG A 406 18.39 -6.88 2.47
CA ARG A 406 19.30 -6.52 1.36
C ARG A 406 19.96 -5.15 1.53
N GLU A 407 19.20 -4.10 1.81
CA GLU A 407 19.74 -2.73 1.87
C GLU A 407 20.55 -2.48 3.14
N TYR A 408 20.18 -3.14 4.23
CA TYR A 408 20.81 -2.93 5.53
C TYR A 408 21.61 -4.14 6.03
N ASP A 409 21.71 -5.22 5.24
CA ASP A 409 22.48 -6.42 5.57
C ASP A 409 22.12 -6.95 6.97
N LEU A 410 20.83 -7.22 7.17
CA LEU A 410 20.28 -7.74 8.42
C LEU A 410 19.77 -9.16 8.20
N SER A 411 20.09 -10.06 9.13
CA SER A 411 19.48 -11.39 9.15
C SER A 411 18.29 -11.40 10.11
N LEU A 412 17.08 -11.59 9.58
CA LEU A 412 15.84 -11.42 10.33
C LEU A 412 15.05 -12.72 10.52
N LEU A 413 14.33 -12.77 11.64
CA LEU A 413 13.29 -13.76 11.95
C LEU A 413 11.96 -13.05 12.06
N CYS A 414 11.00 -13.54 11.28
CA CYS A 414 9.65 -13.02 11.26
C CYS A 414 8.68 -14.01 11.92
N THR A 415 7.79 -13.51 12.77
CA THR A 415 6.70 -14.33 13.34
C THR A 415 5.57 -14.53 12.33
N THR A 416 4.55 -15.32 12.69
CA THR A 416 3.39 -15.47 11.82
C THR A 416 2.66 -14.12 11.70
N PRO A 417 2.30 -13.68 10.48
CA PRO A 417 1.45 -12.50 10.29
C PRO A 417 0.12 -12.64 11.04
N SER A 418 -0.42 -11.51 11.45
CA SER A 418 -1.67 -11.47 12.24
C SER A 418 -2.36 -10.14 12.05
N VAL A 419 -3.62 -10.08 12.49
CA VAL A 419 -4.47 -8.89 12.37
C VAL A 419 -4.67 -8.24 13.74
N THR A 420 -5.16 -7.01 13.74
CA THR A 420 -5.62 -6.35 14.97
C THR A 420 -6.96 -6.93 15.40
N TYR A 421 -7.05 -7.40 16.64
CA TYR A 421 -8.30 -7.85 17.25
C TYR A 421 -8.84 -6.75 18.16
N ARG A 422 -10.16 -6.60 18.21
CA ARG A 422 -10.83 -5.79 19.24
C ARG A 422 -11.25 -6.71 20.38
N VAL A 423 -10.62 -6.55 21.52
CA VAL A 423 -10.93 -7.31 22.73
C VAL A 423 -11.85 -6.47 23.60
N VAL A 424 -13.04 -7.00 23.87
CA VAL A 424 -13.98 -6.39 24.80
C VAL A 424 -13.72 -6.98 26.18
N GLN A 425 -13.22 -6.16 27.09
CA GLN A 425 -12.95 -6.56 28.46
C GLN A 425 -14.25 -6.81 29.25
N LEU A 426 -14.13 -7.40 30.44
CA LEU A 426 -15.30 -7.69 31.28
C LEU A 426 -16.06 -6.42 31.70
N ASP A 427 -15.35 -5.30 31.85
CA ASP A 427 -15.90 -3.98 32.17
C ASP A 427 -16.57 -3.28 30.96
N GLY A 428 -16.44 -3.84 29.76
CA GLY A 428 -16.98 -3.29 28.51
C GLY A 428 -16.04 -2.34 27.77
N SER A 429 -14.84 -2.08 28.28
CA SER A 429 -13.81 -1.34 27.54
C SER A 429 -13.32 -2.15 26.33
N ILE A 430 -12.99 -1.44 25.24
CA ILE A 430 -12.52 -2.05 23.99
C ILE A 430 -11.04 -1.71 23.81
N GLU A 431 -10.22 -2.74 23.67
CA GLU A 431 -8.80 -2.63 23.43
C GLU A 431 -8.43 -3.24 22.07
N GLU A 432 -7.66 -2.51 21.26
CA GLU A 432 -7.17 -3.00 19.97
C GLU A 432 -5.80 -3.65 20.15
N LEU A 433 -5.74 -4.98 20.06
CA LEU A 433 -4.53 -5.77 20.27
C LEU A 433 -4.09 -6.43 18.97
N SER A 434 -2.89 -6.07 18.51
CA SER A 434 -2.26 -6.71 17.36
C SER A 434 -1.45 -7.94 17.75
N ASN A 435 -0.88 -8.01 18.96
CA ASN A 435 -0.07 -9.15 19.42
C ASN A 435 -0.94 -10.20 20.14
N PRO A 436 -1.09 -11.42 19.58
CA PRO A 436 -1.87 -12.49 20.21
C PRO A 436 -1.41 -12.86 21.64
N SER A 437 -0.12 -12.67 21.95
CA SER A 437 0.43 -12.98 23.27
C SER A 437 -0.08 -12.06 24.36
N LEU A 438 -0.49 -10.83 24.02
CA LEU A 438 -0.99 -9.83 24.97
C LEU A 438 -2.48 -9.98 25.26
N ILE A 439 -3.21 -10.76 24.45
CA ILE A 439 -4.65 -10.97 24.66
C ILE A 439 -4.88 -11.62 26.04
N PRO A 440 -5.70 -11.00 26.92
CA PRO A 440 -5.96 -11.51 28.26
C PRO A 440 -6.73 -12.84 28.23
N LYS A 441 -6.71 -13.57 29.34
CA LYS A 441 -7.47 -14.83 29.47
C LYS A 441 -8.95 -14.57 29.79
N ASP A 442 -9.20 -13.57 30.63
CA ASP A 442 -10.53 -13.19 31.09
C ASP A 442 -11.01 -12.01 30.25
N LEU A 443 -11.93 -12.29 29.33
CA LEU A 443 -12.50 -11.31 28.41
C LEU A 443 -13.96 -11.67 28.12
N ARG A 444 -14.74 -10.68 27.66
CA ARG A 444 -16.13 -10.89 27.28
C ARG A 444 -16.23 -11.48 25.88
N GLU A 445 -15.59 -10.83 24.91
CA GLU A 445 -15.59 -11.27 23.52
C GLU A 445 -14.35 -10.77 22.77
N ILE A 446 -14.02 -11.47 21.69
CA ILE A 446 -13.00 -11.06 20.72
C ILE A 446 -13.70 -10.80 19.40
N GLN A 447 -13.47 -9.62 18.83
CA GLN A 447 -13.92 -9.26 17.51
C GLN A 447 -12.73 -9.27 16.55
N GLU A 448 -12.90 -9.88 15.38
CA GLU A 448 -11.90 -9.89 14.30
C GLU A 448 -12.38 -9.03 13.12
N PRO A 449 -11.44 -8.46 12.33
CA PRO A 449 -11.79 -7.67 11.15
C PRO A 449 -12.25 -8.55 10.00
N PHE A 450 -13.36 -8.16 9.38
CA PHE A 450 -13.88 -8.79 8.17
C PHE A 450 -13.56 -7.98 6.92
N VAL A 451 -13.47 -8.68 5.80
CA VAL A 451 -13.27 -8.11 4.47
C VAL A 451 -14.30 -8.66 3.50
N LYS A 452 -14.68 -7.83 2.54
CA LYS A 452 -15.42 -8.25 1.36
C LYS A 452 -14.40 -8.59 0.28
N VAL A 453 -14.39 -9.84 -0.15
CA VAL A 453 -13.48 -10.35 -1.18
C VAL A 453 -14.25 -10.51 -2.47
N GLN A 454 -13.75 -9.92 -3.55
CA GLN A 454 -14.25 -10.12 -4.88
C GLN A 454 -13.30 -11.04 -5.64
N VAL A 455 -13.82 -12.11 -6.23
CA VAL A 455 -13.04 -13.06 -7.02
C VAL A 455 -13.60 -13.12 -8.43
N MET A 456 -12.76 -12.86 -9.43
CA MET A 456 -13.08 -13.12 -10.83
C MET A 456 -12.46 -14.43 -11.26
N LEU A 457 -13.24 -15.25 -11.97
CA LEU A 457 -12.80 -16.56 -12.44
C LEU A 457 -13.66 -17.04 -13.62
N SER A 458 -13.21 -18.10 -14.27
CA SER A 458 -14.04 -18.84 -15.23
C SER A 458 -15.15 -19.63 -14.51
N PRO A 459 -16.41 -19.61 -14.99
CA PRO A 459 -17.52 -20.37 -14.40
C PRO A 459 -17.20 -21.85 -14.16
N SER A 460 -16.34 -22.44 -15.00
CA SER A 460 -15.87 -23.83 -14.87
C SER A 460 -15.14 -24.15 -13.57
N LYS A 461 -14.56 -23.14 -12.90
CA LYS A 461 -13.79 -23.27 -11.64
C LYS A 461 -14.58 -22.86 -10.41
N MET A 462 -15.82 -22.42 -10.57
CA MET A 462 -16.63 -21.83 -9.51
C MET A 462 -16.82 -22.75 -8.31
N GLY A 463 -17.17 -24.03 -8.53
CA GLY A 463 -17.37 -24.98 -7.43
C GLY A 463 -16.13 -25.13 -6.55
N ALA A 464 -14.96 -25.34 -7.16
CA ALA A 464 -13.71 -25.52 -6.43
C ALA A 464 -13.29 -24.26 -5.65
N VAL A 465 -13.52 -23.06 -6.21
CA VAL A 465 -13.26 -21.79 -5.52
C VAL A 465 -14.23 -21.58 -4.35
N ILE A 466 -15.53 -21.86 -4.53
CA ILE A 466 -16.51 -21.75 -3.44
C ILE A 466 -16.14 -22.69 -2.29
N ASP A 467 -15.73 -23.93 -2.58
CA ASP A 467 -15.34 -24.90 -1.56
C ASP A 467 -14.07 -24.45 -0.81
N LEU A 468 -13.08 -23.89 -1.52
CA LEU A 468 -11.89 -23.29 -0.92
C LEU A 468 -12.29 -22.16 0.06
N PHE A 469 -13.10 -21.21 -0.38
CA PHE A 469 -13.53 -20.07 0.44
C PHE A 469 -14.37 -20.51 1.64
N ARG A 470 -15.28 -21.48 1.47
CA ARG A 470 -16.06 -22.07 2.57
C ARG A 470 -15.17 -22.74 3.61
N SER A 471 -14.13 -23.46 3.19
CA SER A 471 -13.15 -24.07 4.11
C SER A 471 -12.40 -23.04 4.96
N ARG A 472 -12.38 -21.78 4.52
CA ARG A 472 -11.74 -20.61 5.14
C ARG A 472 -12.75 -19.66 5.80
N ARG A 473 -13.91 -20.17 6.23
CA ARG A 473 -14.95 -19.41 6.95
C ARG A 473 -15.57 -18.26 6.14
N ALA A 474 -15.46 -18.28 4.83
CA ALA A 474 -16.08 -17.28 3.98
C ALA A 474 -17.57 -17.58 3.77
N THR A 475 -18.37 -16.51 3.77
CA THR A 475 -19.78 -16.54 3.40
C THR A 475 -19.92 -15.98 2.00
N LEU A 476 -20.55 -16.74 1.09
CA LEU A 476 -20.87 -16.24 -0.25
C LEU A 476 -22.02 -15.23 -0.15
N LEU A 477 -21.77 -14.01 -0.60
CA LEU A 477 -22.76 -12.93 -0.62
C LEU A 477 -23.50 -12.87 -1.95
N ASN A 478 -22.76 -12.91 -3.05
CA ASN A 478 -23.32 -12.75 -4.40
C ASN A 478 -22.55 -13.58 -5.43
N THR A 479 -23.25 -13.97 -6.50
CA THR A 479 -22.70 -14.60 -7.69
C THR A 479 -23.22 -13.85 -8.90
N SER A 480 -22.32 -13.19 -9.63
CA SER A 480 -22.64 -12.48 -10.87
C SER A 480 -21.99 -13.18 -12.05
N HIS A 481 -22.80 -13.56 -13.04
CA HIS A 481 -22.30 -14.03 -14.33
C HIS A 481 -22.10 -12.81 -15.21
N LEU A 482 -20.86 -12.36 -15.30
CA LEU A 482 -20.49 -11.16 -16.06
C LEU A 482 -20.57 -11.45 -17.56
N SER A 483 -20.00 -12.57 -18.00
CA SER A 483 -20.07 -13.03 -19.39
C SER A 483 -20.18 -14.56 -19.44
N GLY A 484 -20.36 -15.13 -20.63
CA GLY A 484 -20.38 -16.59 -20.79
C GLY A 484 -19.10 -17.28 -20.29
N GLU A 485 -17.99 -16.55 -20.21
CA GLU A 485 -16.67 -17.08 -19.83
C GLU A 485 -16.15 -16.54 -18.49
N ARG A 486 -16.80 -15.53 -17.90
CA ARG A 486 -16.41 -14.96 -16.60
C ARG A 486 -17.57 -14.89 -15.61
N ALA A 487 -17.25 -15.25 -14.38
CA ALA A 487 -18.09 -15.02 -13.22
C ALA A 487 -17.31 -14.25 -12.16
N GLN A 488 -18.05 -13.45 -11.40
CA GLN A 488 -17.58 -12.76 -10.23
C GLN A 488 -18.31 -13.33 -9.01
N LEU A 489 -17.54 -13.73 -8.01
CA LEU A 489 -18.04 -14.16 -6.71
C LEU A 489 -17.70 -13.10 -5.68
N SER A 490 -18.67 -12.70 -4.88
CA SER A 490 -18.45 -11.82 -3.73
C SER A 490 -18.59 -12.62 -2.46
N PHE A 491 -17.53 -12.62 -1.65
CA PHE A 491 -17.49 -13.27 -0.35
C PHE A 491 -17.31 -12.25 0.76
N GLU A 492 -17.68 -12.65 1.96
CA GLU A 492 -17.30 -11.98 3.17
C GLU A 492 -16.59 -12.96 4.09
N MET A 493 -15.40 -12.58 4.56
CA MET A 493 -14.57 -13.46 5.36
C MET A 493 -13.64 -12.68 6.30
N PRO A 494 -13.10 -13.33 7.34
CA PRO A 494 -12.12 -12.72 8.22
C PRO A 494 -10.80 -12.42 7.50
N LEU A 495 -10.22 -11.25 7.76
CA LEU A 495 -8.93 -10.84 7.15
C LEU A 495 -7.81 -11.84 7.46
N VAL A 496 -7.80 -12.46 8.64
CA VAL A 496 -6.78 -13.45 9.03
C VAL A 496 -6.74 -14.65 8.07
N GLU A 497 -7.89 -15.04 7.50
CA GLU A 497 -7.94 -16.15 6.55
C GLU A 497 -7.51 -15.72 5.14
N VAL A 498 -7.62 -14.43 4.80
CA VAL A 498 -7.09 -13.87 3.54
C VAL A 498 -5.57 -13.82 3.55
N ILE A 499 -4.97 -13.38 4.68
CA ILE A 499 -3.52 -13.28 4.82
C ILE A 499 -2.83 -14.62 5.09
N THR A 500 -3.59 -15.73 5.21
CA THR A 500 -3.03 -17.07 5.47
C THR A 500 -3.20 -17.95 4.24
N ASP A 501 -2.26 -17.84 3.29
CA ASP A 501 -2.13 -18.75 2.12
C ASP A 501 -3.38 -18.78 1.20
N LEU A 502 -4.24 -17.75 1.24
CA LEU A 502 -5.44 -17.73 0.39
C LEU A 502 -5.08 -17.48 -1.08
N HIS A 503 -4.16 -16.56 -1.35
CA HIS A 503 -3.77 -16.17 -2.71
C HIS A 503 -3.15 -17.34 -3.49
N ASP A 504 -2.22 -18.06 -2.85
CA ASP A 504 -1.54 -19.20 -3.48
C ASP A 504 -2.48 -20.41 -3.63
N SER A 505 -3.31 -20.68 -2.61
CA SER A 505 -4.39 -21.66 -2.72
C SER A 505 -5.37 -21.34 -3.86
N LEU A 506 -5.76 -20.08 -4.02
CA LEU A 506 -6.67 -19.63 -5.07
C LEU A 506 -6.05 -19.81 -6.46
N LYS A 507 -4.77 -19.40 -6.63
CA LYS A 507 -4.04 -19.62 -7.88
C LYS A 507 -3.92 -21.11 -8.21
N SER A 508 -3.63 -21.96 -7.23
CA SER A 508 -3.53 -23.40 -7.41
C SER A 508 -4.86 -24.02 -7.89
N VAL A 509 -5.96 -23.73 -7.19
CA VAL A 509 -7.30 -24.27 -7.50
C VAL A 509 -7.82 -23.77 -8.85
N SER A 510 -7.55 -22.51 -9.17
CA SER A 510 -7.97 -21.87 -10.43
C SER A 510 -7.03 -22.13 -11.61
N ARG A 511 -5.86 -22.75 -11.39
CA ARG A 511 -4.74 -22.83 -12.35
C ARG A 511 -4.24 -21.45 -12.82
N GLY A 512 -4.30 -20.46 -11.92
CA GLY A 512 -3.84 -19.09 -12.16
C GLY A 512 -4.85 -18.19 -12.87
N TYR A 513 -6.04 -18.69 -13.24
CA TYR A 513 -7.07 -17.91 -13.95
C TYR A 513 -8.04 -17.16 -13.03
N ALA A 514 -7.90 -17.30 -11.71
CA ALA A 514 -8.68 -16.49 -10.78
C ALA A 514 -7.84 -15.32 -10.27
N SER A 515 -8.44 -14.14 -10.24
CA SER A 515 -7.91 -12.95 -9.58
C SER A 515 -8.83 -12.54 -8.44
N MET A 516 -8.25 -11.95 -7.39
CA MET A 516 -9.00 -11.47 -6.25
C MET A 516 -8.62 -10.03 -5.90
N ASP A 517 -9.60 -9.31 -5.37
CA ASP A 517 -9.47 -8.03 -4.70
C ASP A 517 -10.25 -8.08 -3.39
N TYR A 518 -9.89 -7.25 -2.40
CA TYR A 518 -10.64 -7.19 -1.16
C TYR A 518 -10.67 -5.79 -0.55
N GLN A 519 -11.78 -5.49 0.11
CA GLN A 519 -11.99 -4.23 0.82
C GLN A 519 -12.36 -4.50 2.28
N MET A 520 -11.86 -3.64 3.17
CA MET A 520 -12.18 -3.72 4.59
C MET A 520 -13.67 -3.51 4.85
N SER A 521 -14.24 -4.34 5.71
CA SER A 521 -15.61 -4.22 6.22
C SER A 521 -15.56 -3.84 7.70
N ASP A 522 -16.45 -4.42 8.49
CA ASP A 522 -16.65 -4.21 9.91
C ASP A 522 -15.88 -5.22 10.79
N TYR A 523 -15.80 -4.92 12.09
CA TYR A 523 -15.32 -5.87 13.10
C TYR A 523 -16.50 -6.69 13.61
N ARG A 524 -16.33 -8.01 13.71
CA ARG A 524 -17.42 -8.90 14.15
C ARG A 524 -17.01 -9.79 15.32
N PRO A 525 -17.91 -9.98 16.30
CA PRO A 525 -17.69 -10.94 17.38
C PRO A 525 -17.67 -12.35 16.82
N GLN A 526 -16.65 -13.11 17.19
CA GLN A 526 -16.46 -14.49 16.74
C GLN A 526 -16.05 -15.37 17.91
N ALA A 527 -16.36 -16.68 17.81
CA ALA A 527 -16.02 -17.66 18.83
C ALA A 527 -14.52 -18.03 18.78
N LEU A 528 -13.68 -17.04 19.07
CA LEU A 528 -12.22 -17.14 19.01
C LEU A 528 -11.64 -17.45 20.39
N VAL A 529 -10.53 -18.19 20.38
CA VAL A 529 -9.76 -18.52 21.58
C VAL A 529 -8.27 -18.29 21.34
N LYS A 530 -7.59 -17.79 22.37
CA LYS A 530 -6.13 -17.73 22.39
C LYS A 530 -5.56 -19.13 22.63
N MET A 531 -4.73 -19.58 21.69
CA MET A 531 -3.99 -20.84 21.78
C MET A 531 -2.51 -20.54 22.00
N ASN A 532 -1.98 -21.00 23.13
CA ASN A 532 -0.58 -20.86 23.51
C ASN A 532 0.16 -22.17 23.23
N ILE A 533 1.43 -22.08 22.83
CA ILE A 533 2.31 -23.24 22.69
C ILE A 533 3.28 -23.28 23.86
N THR A 534 3.42 -24.44 24.48
CA THR A 534 4.40 -24.68 25.54
C THR A 534 5.36 -25.80 25.14
N VAL A 535 6.66 -25.56 25.31
CA VAL A 535 7.75 -26.54 25.11
C VAL A 535 8.42 -26.76 26.45
N ALA A 536 8.50 -28.02 26.91
CA ALA A 536 9.00 -28.35 28.24
C ALA A 536 8.36 -27.47 29.36
N GLU A 537 7.04 -27.30 29.28
CA GLU A 537 6.22 -26.52 30.24
C GLU A 537 6.49 -25.00 30.24
N THR A 538 7.40 -24.51 29.40
CA THR A 538 7.67 -23.08 29.19
C THR A 538 6.85 -22.56 28.00
N GLU A 539 6.17 -21.43 28.17
CA GLU A 539 5.37 -20.80 27.12
C GLU A 539 6.27 -20.12 26.08
N VAL A 540 5.98 -20.38 24.80
CA VAL A 540 6.69 -19.81 23.66
C VAL A 540 5.77 -18.76 23.02
N GLY A 541 5.81 -17.55 23.57
CA GLY A 541 4.95 -16.42 23.17
C GLY A 541 4.87 -16.17 21.66
N PRO A 542 5.98 -16.14 20.90
CA PRO A 542 5.94 -15.90 19.45
C PRO A 542 5.13 -16.91 18.62
N LEU A 543 4.81 -18.08 19.18
CA LEU A 543 3.98 -19.10 18.53
C LEU A 543 2.51 -19.04 18.96
N SER A 544 2.17 -18.17 19.90
CA SER A 544 0.79 -17.95 20.34
C SER A 544 -0.05 -17.37 19.20
N THR A 545 -1.27 -17.87 19.06
CA THR A 545 -2.14 -17.52 17.94
C THR A 545 -3.60 -17.49 18.39
N VAL A 546 -4.42 -16.71 17.68
CA VAL A 546 -5.87 -16.68 17.88
C VAL A 546 -6.50 -17.58 16.83
N VAL A 547 -7.34 -18.51 17.27
CA VAL A 547 -7.98 -19.50 16.39
C VAL A 547 -9.46 -19.64 16.75
N PRO A 548 -10.32 -20.01 15.78
CA PRO A 548 -11.69 -20.42 16.09
C PRO A 548 -11.70 -21.59 17.08
N ARG A 549 -12.62 -21.57 18.03
CA ARG A 549 -12.73 -22.61 19.08
C ARG A 549 -12.91 -24.01 18.51
N SER A 550 -13.63 -24.15 17.40
CA SER A 550 -13.83 -25.42 16.68
C SER A 550 -12.53 -25.98 16.11
N ASP A 551 -11.60 -25.10 15.72
CA ASP A 551 -10.37 -25.45 15.01
C ASP A 551 -9.15 -25.64 15.92
N ALA A 552 -9.26 -25.24 17.20
CA ALA A 552 -8.15 -25.24 18.14
C ALA A 552 -7.45 -26.60 18.28
N HIS A 553 -8.20 -27.71 18.29
CA HIS A 553 -7.60 -29.05 18.37
C HIS A 553 -6.81 -29.41 17.10
N ARG A 554 -7.39 -29.16 15.91
CA ARG A 554 -6.77 -29.47 14.61
C ARG A 554 -5.49 -28.67 14.40
N ARG A 555 -5.56 -27.34 14.52
CA ARG A 555 -4.40 -26.43 14.39
C ARG A 555 -3.36 -26.70 15.47
N GLY A 556 -3.78 -26.97 16.70
CA GLY A 556 -2.87 -27.33 17.79
C GLY A 556 -2.09 -28.61 17.52
N LYS A 557 -2.76 -29.67 17.03
CA LYS A 557 -2.11 -30.94 16.68
C LYS A 557 -1.09 -30.77 15.56
N GLU A 558 -1.44 -30.04 14.52
CA GLU A 558 -0.55 -29.77 13.39
C GLU A 558 0.72 -29.01 13.84
N LEU A 559 0.54 -27.94 14.62
CA LEU A 559 1.66 -27.12 15.10
C LEU A 559 2.55 -27.89 16.08
N CYS A 560 1.96 -28.66 17.02
CA CYS A 560 2.72 -29.49 17.94
C CYS A 560 3.52 -30.59 17.23
N GLY A 561 2.93 -31.24 16.23
CA GLY A 561 3.62 -32.27 15.43
C GLY A 561 4.82 -31.73 14.70
N LYS A 562 4.65 -30.63 13.95
CA LYS A 562 5.75 -29.96 13.25
C LYS A 562 6.85 -29.50 14.21
N LEU A 563 6.49 -28.90 15.34
CA LEU A 563 7.47 -28.52 16.37
C LEU A 563 8.25 -29.73 16.91
N ALA A 564 7.58 -30.86 17.12
CA ALA A 564 8.24 -32.08 17.62
C ALA A 564 9.20 -32.70 16.59
N GLU A 565 8.95 -32.51 15.30
CA GLU A 565 9.86 -32.92 14.22
C GLU A 565 11.07 -31.99 14.09
N LEU A 566 10.88 -30.68 14.23
CA LEU A 566 11.91 -29.66 13.99
C LEU A 566 12.84 -29.42 15.18
N ILE A 567 12.33 -29.53 16.41
CA ILE A 567 13.14 -29.29 17.60
C ILE A 567 14.12 -30.47 17.79
N PRO A 568 15.43 -30.21 17.94
CA PRO A 568 16.42 -31.25 18.16
C PRO A 568 16.11 -32.13 19.36
N ARG A 569 16.54 -33.40 19.31
CA ARG A 569 16.36 -34.33 20.43
C ARG A 569 17.27 -33.94 21.60
N HIS A 570 16.79 -34.16 22.83
CA HIS A 570 17.57 -34.00 24.05
C HIS A 570 17.74 -35.33 24.79
N GLN A 571 18.47 -35.33 25.91
CA GLN A 571 18.67 -36.53 26.74
C GLN A 571 17.41 -36.96 27.53
N PHE A 572 16.43 -36.06 27.65
CA PHE A 572 15.15 -36.28 28.31
C PHE A 572 13.98 -36.06 27.34
N LYS A 573 12.82 -36.63 27.69
CA LYS A 573 11.61 -36.51 26.87
C LYS A 573 11.06 -35.10 27.01
N ILE A 574 10.83 -34.43 25.89
CA ILE A 574 10.28 -33.08 25.84
C ILE A 574 8.82 -33.16 25.40
N SER A 575 7.93 -32.49 26.13
CA SER A 575 6.54 -32.32 25.73
C SER A 575 6.37 -31.01 24.99
N VAL A 576 5.69 -31.08 23.84
CA VAL A 576 5.21 -29.92 23.09
C VAL A 576 3.68 -29.92 23.20
N GLN A 577 3.09 -28.87 23.74
CA GLN A 577 1.65 -28.84 24.01
C GLN A 577 1.03 -27.53 23.52
N ALA A 578 -0.16 -27.63 22.93
CA ALA A 578 -1.03 -26.51 22.66
C ALA A 578 -2.05 -26.39 23.80
N LYS A 579 -2.18 -25.19 24.37
CA LYS A 579 -3.06 -24.91 25.50
C LYS A 579 -4.03 -23.78 25.16
N VAL A 580 -5.30 -23.97 25.54
CA VAL A 580 -6.35 -22.93 25.47
C VAL A 580 -6.89 -22.73 26.88
N GLY A 581 -6.84 -21.50 27.39
CA GLY A 581 -7.26 -21.20 28.77
C GLY A 581 -6.54 -22.07 29.82
N GLY A 582 -5.29 -22.46 29.57
CA GLY A 582 -4.50 -23.36 30.43
C GLY A 582 -4.76 -24.86 30.27
N LYS A 583 -5.84 -25.26 29.57
CA LYS A 583 -6.13 -26.68 29.28
C LYS A 583 -5.38 -27.13 28.03
N VAL A 584 -4.75 -28.30 28.08
CA VAL A 584 -4.07 -28.91 26.93
C VAL A 584 -5.13 -29.37 25.93
N VAL A 585 -5.11 -28.81 24.72
CA VAL A 585 -6.00 -29.20 23.61
C VAL A 585 -5.33 -30.20 22.68
N ALA A 586 -4.02 -30.09 22.47
CA ALA A 586 -3.23 -31.03 21.69
C ALA A 586 -1.83 -31.15 22.29
N SER A 587 -1.20 -32.31 22.10
CA SER A 587 0.16 -32.56 22.60
C SER A 587 0.92 -33.52 21.71
N ASP A 588 2.20 -33.25 21.55
CA ASP A 588 3.17 -34.17 20.97
C ASP A 588 4.45 -34.22 21.83
N HIS A 589 5.38 -35.13 21.51
CA HIS A 589 6.58 -35.35 22.30
C HIS A 589 7.81 -35.66 21.45
N ILE A 590 8.93 -35.05 21.85
CA ILE A 590 10.24 -35.34 21.27
C ILE A 590 10.87 -36.48 22.05
N ASN A 591 11.23 -37.55 21.34
CA ASN A 591 11.83 -38.72 21.95
C ASN A 591 13.27 -38.44 22.42
N PRO A 592 13.63 -38.86 23.66
CA PRO A 592 14.97 -38.66 24.16
C PRO A 592 15.99 -39.55 23.45
N PHE A 593 17.25 -39.10 23.40
CA PHE A 593 18.36 -39.99 23.06
C PHE A 593 18.39 -41.20 23.99
N ARG A 594 18.58 -42.40 23.42
CA ARG A 594 18.72 -43.65 24.18
C ARG A 594 20.10 -44.21 23.94
N LYS A 595 20.89 -44.30 25.00
CA LYS A 595 22.10 -45.12 25.03
C LYS A 595 21.69 -46.52 25.48
N ASP A 596 22.11 -47.54 24.74
CA ASP A 596 21.98 -48.92 25.19
C ASP A 596 22.98 -49.19 26.32
N VAL A 597 22.50 -49.02 27.56
CA VAL A 597 23.27 -49.27 28.78
C VAL A 597 23.47 -50.76 29.05
N THR A 598 22.75 -51.64 28.36
CA THR A 598 22.81 -53.09 28.51
C THR A 598 23.72 -53.78 27.49
N SER A 599 24.22 -53.06 26.48
CA SER A 599 25.13 -53.56 25.44
C SER A 599 26.35 -54.33 25.95
N LYS A 600 26.91 -53.96 27.12
CA LYS A 600 28.07 -54.63 27.75
C LYS A 600 27.69 -55.71 28.77
N CYS A 601 26.40 -56.05 28.90
CA CYS A 601 25.90 -57.06 29.83
C CYS A 601 25.68 -58.40 29.10
N TYR A 602 26.75 -59.18 28.94
CA TYR A 602 26.73 -60.48 28.24
C TYR A 602 26.13 -61.64 29.05
N GLY A 603 25.84 -61.44 30.35
CA GLY A 603 25.27 -62.47 31.24
C GLY A 603 23.74 -62.44 31.35
N GLY A 604 23.17 -63.55 31.85
CA GLY A 604 21.72 -63.72 32.13
C GLY A 604 21.22 -63.01 33.40
N ASP A 605 22.09 -62.35 34.16
CA ASP A 605 21.73 -61.66 35.39
C ASP A 605 20.85 -60.41 35.13
N VAL A 606 19.56 -60.58 35.38
CA VAL A 606 18.52 -59.56 35.24
C VAL A 606 18.74 -58.40 36.22
N THR A 607 19.35 -58.64 37.39
CA THR A 607 19.52 -57.60 38.42
C THR A 607 20.52 -56.54 37.98
N ARG A 608 21.61 -56.93 37.31
CA ARG A 608 22.61 -56.01 36.74
C ARG A 608 22.03 -55.14 35.62
N LYS A 609 21.18 -55.72 34.75
CA LYS A 609 20.46 -54.98 33.71
C LYS A 609 19.48 -53.97 34.32
N LYS A 610 18.68 -54.39 35.32
CA LYS A 610 17.74 -53.51 36.04
C LYS A 610 18.44 -52.32 36.71
N LYS A 611 19.56 -52.55 37.40
CA LYS A 611 20.33 -51.48 38.07
C LYS A 611 20.81 -50.39 37.10
N LEU A 612 21.24 -50.77 35.90
CA LEU A 612 21.68 -49.82 34.87
C LEU A 612 20.51 -49.04 34.28
N LEU A 613 19.38 -49.70 34.01
CA LEU A 613 18.14 -49.06 33.55
C LEU A 613 17.60 -48.07 34.59
N ASP A 614 17.59 -48.43 35.88
CA ASP A 614 17.14 -47.56 36.95
C ASP A 614 18.04 -46.33 37.11
N LYS A 615 19.36 -46.50 36.98
CA LYS A 615 20.31 -45.38 36.99
C LYS A 615 20.06 -44.43 35.82
N GLN A 616 19.82 -44.96 34.62
CA GLN A 616 19.47 -44.17 33.44
C GLN A 616 18.14 -43.43 33.61
N LYS A 617 17.11 -44.10 34.16
CA LYS A 617 15.79 -43.52 34.43
C LYS A 617 15.86 -42.38 35.44
N LYS A 618 16.59 -42.56 36.54
CA LYS A 618 16.81 -41.49 37.55
C LYS A 618 17.57 -40.30 36.96
N GLY A 619 18.61 -40.56 36.17
CA GLY A 619 19.37 -39.52 35.47
C GLY A 619 18.49 -38.68 34.54
N LYS A 620 17.67 -39.33 33.70
CA LYS A 620 16.73 -38.63 32.81
C LYS A 620 15.65 -37.84 33.56
N LYS A 621 15.14 -38.37 34.69
CA LYS A 621 14.18 -37.65 35.53
C LYS A 621 14.78 -36.37 36.11
N ARG A 622 16.02 -36.43 36.59
CA ARG A 622 16.76 -35.26 37.09
C ARG A 622 17.00 -34.24 35.98
N MET A 623 17.45 -34.68 34.80
CA MET A 623 17.66 -33.79 33.65
C MET A 623 16.37 -33.10 33.20
N ARG A 624 15.20 -33.76 33.30
CA ARG A 624 13.92 -33.13 32.96
C ARG A 624 13.53 -32.00 33.94
N GLN A 625 13.81 -32.15 35.24
CA GLN A 625 13.40 -31.16 36.25
C GLN A 625 14.15 -29.83 36.12
N PHE A 626 15.41 -29.88 35.69
CA PHE A 626 16.28 -28.70 35.58
C PHE A 626 16.58 -28.31 34.13
N GLY A 627 16.13 -29.10 33.16
CA GLY A 627 16.42 -28.89 31.75
C GLY A 627 15.49 -27.85 31.13
N ARG A 628 16.01 -26.66 30.89
CA ARG A 628 15.38 -25.68 29.99
C ARG A 628 15.64 -26.09 28.54
N VAL A 629 14.63 -26.00 27.70
CA VAL A 629 14.73 -26.28 26.26
C VAL A 629 14.51 -24.96 25.56
N ASP A 630 15.58 -24.43 24.97
CA ASP A 630 15.48 -23.27 24.10
C ASP A 630 15.13 -23.74 22.70
N VAL A 631 14.13 -23.09 22.08
CA VAL A 631 13.71 -23.41 20.72
C VAL A 631 14.67 -22.71 19.76
N PRO A 632 15.39 -23.45 18.89
CA PRO A 632 16.33 -22.82 17.97
C PRO A 632 15.64 -21.84 17.01
N ASN A 633 16.34 -20.76 16.66
CA ASN A 633 15.89 -19.75 15.69
C ASN A 633 15.47 -20.35 14.34
N ASP A 634 16.19 -21.38 13.86
CA ASP A 634 15.86 -22.09 12.62
C ASP A 634 14.48 -22.75 12.64
N VAL A 635 14.01 -23.21 13.81
CA VAL A 635 12.68 -23.80 13.95
C VAL A 635 11.61 -22.74 13.72
N PHE A 636 11.80 -21.53 14.26
CA PHE A 636 10.90 -20.41 14.00
C PHE A 636 10.88 -20.03 12.52
N ARG A 637 12.04 -19.99 11.86
CA ARG A 637 12.15 -19.71 10.42
C ARG A 637 11.37 -20.71 9.57
N GLN A 638 11.49 -22.00 9.89
CA GLN A 638 10.79 -23.05 9.16
C GLN A 638 9.28 -23.00 9.40
N ILE A 639 8.83 -22.74 10.63
CA ILE A 639 7.40 -22.60 10.94
C ILE A 639 6.80 -21.37 10.26
N ALA A 640 7.53 -20.25 10.21
CA ALA A 640 7.09 -19.04 9.51
C ALA A 640 6.93 -19.29 8.01
N LYS A 641 7.86 -20.03 7.38
CA LYS A 641 7.79 -20.40 5.95
C LYS A 641 6.64 -21.35 5.63
N ILE A 642 6.26 -22.22 6.55
CA ILE A 642 5.18 -23.21 6.33
C ILE A 642 3.79 -22.56 6.40
N LYS A 643 3.66 -21.40 7.05
CA LYS A 643 2.41 -20.63 7.13
C LYS A 643 2.32 -19.51 6.11
N ARG A 644 3.39 -19.28 5.33
CA ARG A 644 3.38 -18.37 4.19
C ARG A 644 2.77 -19.07 2.99
#